data_AF-A0A6J6WBY5-F1
#
_entry.id   AF-A0A6J6WBY5-F1
#
_cell.length_a   1.000
_cell.length_b   1.000
_cell.length_c   1.000
_cell.angle_alpha   90.00
_cell.angle_beta   90.00
_cell.angle_gamma   90.00
#
_symmetry.space_group_name_H-M   'P 1'
#
loop_
_entity.id
_entity.type
_entity.pdbx_description
1 polymer ?
#
loop_
_entity_poly.entity_id
_entity_poly.type
_entity_poly.pdbx_seq_one_letter_code
_entity_poly.pdbx_strand_id
1 'polypeptide(L)'
;MSRTLPTPAAPAQDQTRGVMAIPAFRKLWQSMAFSSLGDWLGLLATTAMAQQLSGGNYAKANFAIAGVFIARLLPSVFLGPLAGVIADRLDRRRLMVTTDILRSAFYISIPIVGNYFWLYGATIAVECLTLFWSPAKEATVPNLVPKEKLESANQVSLLAAYGTAPIAAALFSILALINGALASIFPFLKSNSTDLALYINAASFAFGAWTVWRLHEIPKGAASKTAGDVGVAKSLLEGWRFVSTSKIVRGLIVGMVGAFIAAGAVIGLARTFVGDLGGGDASYGVLFGSVFTGLALGIAFGPRVFAQFSRRRLFGAALAIAGFFLVILALIPNLVIAVFVVVLLGSFSGICWVTGFTMLGMEVQDEVRGRTFAFMQSLIRVTLVAVLAISPLIAAAVGQHTFRLNDMSISYNGAAITILIAGVIAMLIGIVSYRQMKDRPNVSLWSDIANALKGELGSITGATTKGLFIAFEGGEGSGKSTQTKLLKAWLEDQEHSVVLSREPGGTPLGNDLRTILLSHSTGVISPRAEALLYAADRAHHVFSVIRPALEAGDIVITDRYFDSSIAYQGAGRILEPGEVARISRWATESLFPTLTIILDLPAEIGLGRLKKKDRLESEPLNFHERIRQEYLQLALLDPERYLVLDGQMSVEDIHAAIISRVADLPALSKVPKKPKYRPHPLQAIAKSGALVQAKAKSATRAVTKKPVRKPKSDKSVATTTKPATSKSSASKPATSKSSKASKK
;
A
#
# COMPACT_ATOMS: atom_id res chain seq x y z
N MET A 1 8.91 12.36 -32.28
CA MET A 1 8.40 11.79 -31.02
C MET A 1 7.82 12.92 -30.18
N SER A 2 6.50 12.95 -30.05
CA SER A 2 5.77 13.96 -29.28
C SER A 2 6.10 13.85 -27.79
N ARG A 3 6.43 14.99 -27.17
CA ARG A 3 6.54 15.12 -25.72
C ARG A 3 5.19 14.76 -25.10
N THR A 4 5.10 13.56 -24.54
CA THR A 4 4.01 13.16 -23.67
C THR A 4 3.92 14.14 -22.50
N LEU A 5 2.68 14.50 -22.13
CA LEU A 5 2.34 15.33 -20.97
C LEU A 5 3.16 14.90 -19.73
N PRO A 6 3.54 15.84 -18.85
CA PRO A 6 4.32 15.51 -17.67
C PRO A 6 3.53 14.56 -16.79
N THR A 7 4.01 13.33 -16.64
CA THR A 7 3.63 12.48 -15.51
C THR A 7 3.91 13.28 -14.23
N PRO A 8 2.97 13.41 -13.28
CA PRO A 8 3.30 13.96 -11.98
C PRO A 8 4.34 13.03 -11.34
N ALA A 9 5.61 13.44 -11.40
CA ALA A 9 6.67 12.78 -10.69
C ALA A 9 6.30 12.82 -9.20
N ALA A 10 6.35 11.67 -8.53
CA ALA A 10 6.14 11.61 -7.09
C ALA A 10 7.11 12.60 -6.40
N PRO A 11 6.66 13.43 -5.46
CA PRO A 11 7.43 14.54 -4.87
C PRO A 11 8.69 14.13 -4.08
N ALA A 12 9.03 12.84 -4.01
CA ALA A 12 10.08 12.30 -3.14
C ALA A 12 11.52 12.46 -3.66
N GLN A 13 11.74 12.57 -4.97
CA GLN A 13 13.11 12.58 -5.52
C GLN A 13 13.82 13.93 -5.42
N ASP A 14 13.11 15.06 -5.45
CA ASP A 14 13.73 16.38 -5.27
C ASP A 14 14.01 16.72 -3.79
N GLN A 15 13.28 16.13 -2.84
CA GLN A 15 13.45 16.43 -1.41
C GLN A 15 14.60 15.67 -0.73
N THR A 16 14.91 14.44 -1.19
CA THR A 16 15.98 13.60 -0.61
C THR A 16 17.38 14.19 -0.79
N ARG A 17 17.66 14.84 -1.94
CA ARG A 17 18.90 15.62 -2.15
C ARG A 17 19.00 16.82 -1.19
N GLY A 18 17.87 17.33 -0.70
CA GLY A 18 17.79 18.47 0.21
C GLY A 18 18.19 18.20 1.66
N VAL A 19 18.23 16.94 2.12
CA VAL A 19 18.58 16.60 3.52
C VAL A 19 20.08 16.37 3.69
N MET A 20 20.71 15.67 2.74
CA MET A 20 22.17 15.44 2.74
C MET A 20 22.99 16.72 2.57
N ALA A 21 22.34 17.82 2.13
CA ALA A 21 22.94 19.15 2.10
C ALA A 21 23.21 19.73 3.50
N ILE A 22 22.51 19.25 4.55
CA ILE A 22 22.70 19.71 5.92
C ILE A 22 24.00 19.11 6.48
N PRO A 23 25.05 19.91 6.77
CA PRO A 23 26.36 19.37 7.13
C PRO A 23 26.36 18.51 8.39
N ALA A 24 25.61 18.91 9.42
CA ALA A 24 25.52 18.17 10.68
C ALA A 24 24.82 16.81 10.48
N PHE A 25 23.69 16.79 9.77
CA PHE A 25 23.02 15.52 9.45
C PHE A 25 23.91 14.62 8.57
N ARG A 26 24.61 15.17 7.58
CA ARG A 26 25.52 14.41 6.72
C ARG A 26 26.64 13.73 7.51
N LYS A 27 27.25 14.41 8.49
CA LYS A 27 28.25 13.81 9.40
C LYS A 27 27.62 12.69 10.23
N LEU A 28 26.44 12.90 10.81
CA LEU A 28 25.75 11.86 11.57
C LEU A 28 25.42 10.65 10.67
N TRP A 29 24.96 10.91 9.45
CA TRP A 29 24.68 9.87 8.45
C TRP A 29 25.93 9.09 8.05
N GLN A 30 27.09 9.74 7.90
CA GLN A 30 28.36 9.06 7.64
C GLN A 30 28.71 8.11 8.79
N SER A 31 28.57 8.54 10.04
CA SER A 31 28.72 7.65 11.20
C SER A 31 27.74 6.47 11.14
N MET A 32 26.45 6.71 10.84
CA MET A 32 25.47 5.62 10.69
C MET A 32 25.87 4.62 9.59
N ALA A 33 26.28 5.11 8.41
CA ALA A 33 26.61 4.28 7.28
C ALA A 33 27.87 3.42 7.56
N PHE A 34 28.91 4.00 8.15
CA PHE A 34 30.12 3.25 8.50
C PHE A 34 29.88 2.27 9.64
N SER A 35 29.20 2.65 10.72
CA SER A 35 28.85 1.73 11.81
C SER A 35 27.97 0.58 11.32
N SER A 36 27.03 0.85 10.41
CA SER A 36 26.19 -0.18 9.77
C SER A 36 27.00 -1.10 8.86
N LEU A 37 27.88 -0.56 8.01
CA LEU A 37 28.83 -1.34 7.21
C LEU A 37 29.66 -2.28 8.10
N GLY A 38 30.14 -1.74 9.22
CA GLY A 38 30.82 -2.50 10.26
C GLY A 38 29.97 -3.63 10.83
N ASP A 39 28.73 -3.36 11.24
CA ASP A 39 27.83 -4.38 11.79
C ASP A 39 27.58 -5.56 10.84
N TRP A 40 27.41 -5.28 9.55
CA TRP A 40 27.25 -6.30 8.51
C TRP A 40 28.56 -7.05 8.26
N LEU A 41 29.69 -6.36 8.15
CA LEU A 41 31.00 -7.00 7.95
C LEU A 41 31.38 -7.86 9.16
N GLY A 42 31.14 -7.35 10.36
CA GLY A 42 31.31 -8.05 11.63
C GLY A 42 30.44 -9.29 11.73
N LEU A 43 29.23 -9.29 11.14
CA LEU A 43 28.39 -10.48 11.07
C LEU A 43 29.07 -11.59 10.27
N LEU A 44 29.52 -11.25 9.07
CA LEU A 44 30.15 -12.20 8.16
C LEU A 44 31.46 -12.72 8.77
N ALA A 45 32.24 -11.85 9.40
CA ALA A 45 33.50 -12.20 9.99
C ALA A 45 33.36 -13.04 11.27
N THR A 46 32.47 -12.67 12.20
CA THR A 46 32.24 -13.46 13.43
C THR A 46 31.66 -14.84 13.13
N THR A 47 30.76 -14.96 12.15
CA THR A 47 30.25 -16.27 11.70
C THR A 47 31.31 -17.10 10.97
N ALA A 48 32.19 -16.47 10.20
CA ALA A 48 33.36 -17.14 9.62
C ALA A 48 34.34 -17.64 10.68
N MET A 49 34.63 -16.83 11.69
CA MET A 49 35.50 -17.20 12.80
C MET A 49 34.90 -18.35 13.62
N ALA A 50 33.60 -18.32 13.88
CA ALA A 50 32.90 -19.41 14.58
C ALA A 50 33.03 -20.75 13.84
N GLN A 51 32.98 -20.73 12.50
CA GLN A 51 33.24 -21.91 11.69
C GLN A 51 34.71 -22.35 11.76
N GLN A 52 35.67 -21.42 11.67
CA GLN A 52 37.09 -21.76 11.72
C GLN A 52 37.47 -22.43 13.04
N LEU A 53 36.95 -21.92 14.15
CA LEU A 53 37.14 -22.50 15.47
C LEU A 53 36.53 -23.91 15.61
N SER A 54 35.66 -24.35 14.69
CA SER A 54 34.95 -25.64 14.79
C SER A 54 35.79 -26.84 14.37
N GLY A 55 36.95 -26.60 13.77
CA GLY A 55 37.86 -27.65 13.31
C GLY A 55 37.27 -28.54 12.22
N GLY A 56 36.30 -28.04 11.45
CA GLY A 56 35.70 -28.75 10.31
C GLY A 56 34.58 -29.73 10.66
N ASN A 57 34.18 -29.85 11.94
CA ASN A 57 33.04 -30.68 12.32
C ASN A 57 31.72 -29.98 11.94
N TYR A 58 30.93 -30.63 11.08
CA TYR A 58 29.67 -30.10 10.54
C TYR A 58 28.68 -29.64 11.62
N ALA A 59 28.42 -30.50 12.62
CA ALA A 59 27.48 -30.17 13.69
C ALA A 59 28.02 -29.01 14.54
N LYS A 60 29.29 -29.06 14.95
CA LYS A 60 29.91 -27.99 15.74
C LYS A 60 29.91 -26.64 15.01
N ALA A 61 30.17 -26.63 13.71
CA ALA A 61 30.12 -25.42 12.89
C ALA A 61 28.72 -24.79 12.90
N ASN A 62 27.67 -25.61 12.70
CA ASN A 62 26.28 -25.12 12.67
C ASN A 62 25.87 -24.51 14.01
N PHE A 63 26.18 -25.18 15.13
CA PHE A 63 25.92 -24.63 16.46
C PHE A 63 26.75 -23.38 16.74
N ALA A 64 28.01 -23.38 16.30
CA ALA A 64 28.89 -22.25 16.55
C ALA A 64 28.42 -20.97 15.86
N ILE A 65 28.02 -21.09 14.58
CA ILE A 65 27.48 -20.00 13.76
C ILE A 65 26.15 -19.51 14.36
N ALA A 66 25.24 -20.43 14.71
CA ALA A 66 23.98 -20.09 15.36
C ALA A 66 24.20 -19.38 16.71
N GLY A 67 25.20 -19.81 17.48
CA GLY A 67 25.62 -19.17 18.72
C GLY A 67 26.00 -17.70 18.52
N VAL A 68 26.67 -17.36 17.41
CA VAL A 68 26.96 -15.96 17.06
C VAL A 68 25.67 -15.18 16.84
N PHE A 69 24.75 -15.70 16.03
CA PHE A 69 23.48 -15.00 15.78
C PHE A 69 22.65 -14.81 17.06
N ILE A 70 22.60 -15.83 17.93
CA ILE A 70 21.92 -15.75 19.23
C ILE A 70 22.61 -14.71 20.11
N ALA A 71 23.94 -14.74 20.22
CA ALA A 71 24.73 -13.74 20.95
C ALA A 71 24.43 -12.31 20.48
N ARG A 72 24.12 -12.12 19.20
CA ARG A 72 23.74 -10.81 18.64
C ARG A 72 22.32 -10.38 18.95
N LEU A 73 21.37 -11.31 18.92
CA LEU A 73 19.95 -10.97 19.05
C LEU A 73 19.46 -10.98 20.50
N LEU A 74 20.00 -11.88 21.33
CA LEU A 74 19.53 -12.15 22.69
C LEU A 74 19.54 -10.90 23.60
N PRO A 75 20.59 -10.05 23.62
CA PRO A 75 20.60 -8.87 24.48
C PRO A 75 19.41 -7.95 24.22
N SER A 76 19.05 -7.79 22.95
CA SER A 76 17.97 -6.90 22.50
C SER A 76 16.57 -7.34 22.94
N VAL A 77 16.40 -8.63 23.26
CA VAL A 77 15.14 -9.20 23.77
C VAL A 77 14.90 -8.77 25.22
N PHE A 78 15.96 -8.75 26.04
CA PHE A 78 15.85 -8.45 27.48
C PHE A 78 16.10 -6.98 27.81
N LEU A 79 17.11 -6.37 27.18
CA LEU A 79 17.58 -5.03 27.53
C LEU A 79 16.97 -3.93 26.66
N GLY A 80 16.36 -4.29 25.52
CA GLY A 80 15.78 -3.32 24.57
C GLY A 80 14.84 -2.30 25.22
N PRO A 81 13.85 -2.72 26.04
CA PRO A 81 12.93 -1.79 26.69
C PRO A 81 13.58 -0.87 27.75
N LEU A 82 14.70 -1.29 28.35
CA LEU A 82 15.41 -0.53 29.38
C LEU A 82 16.43 0.45 28.77
N ALA A 83 16.98 0.12 27.60
CA ALA A 83 18.05 0.88 26.97
C ALA A 83 17.66 2.33 26.66
N GLY A 84 16.41 2.59 26.23
CA GLY A 84 15.91 3.94 25.95
C GLY A 84 15.85 4.81 27.21
N VAL A 85 15.29 4.29 28.30
CA VAL A 85 15.15 5.01 29.58
C VAL A 85 16.52 5.38 30.15
N ILE A 86 17.50 4.49 30.01
CA ILE A 86 18.87 4.74 30.46
C ILE A 86 19.56 5.76 29.54
N ALA A 87 19.41 5.62 28.22
CA ALA A 87 20.02 6.52 27.24
C ALA A 87 19.53 7.97 27.40
N ASP A 88 18.27 8.18 27.78
CA ASP A 88 17.70 9.51 27.97
C ASP A 88 18.34 10.30 29.13
N ARG A 89 18.94 9.60 30.10
CA ARG A 89 19.61 10.20 31.27
C ARG A 89 21.06 10.60 30.99
N LEU A 90 21.63 10.16 29.87
CA LEU A 90 23.03 10.34 29.53
C LEU A 90 23.22 11.42 28.45
N ASP A 91 24.41 12.03 28.43
CA ASP A 91 24.79 12.92 27.32
C ASP A 91 24.89 12.10 26.03
N ARG A 92 24.01 12.39 25.07
CA ARG A 92 23.83 11.60 23.85
C ARG A 92 25.12 11.48 23.05
N ARG A 93 25.87 12.59 22.94
CA ARG A 93 27.12 12.62 22.18
C ARG A 93 28.19 11.77 22.86
N ARG A 94 28.39 11.94 24.17
CA ARG A 94 29.35 11.13 24.94
C ARG A 94 28.96 9.65 24.89
N LEU A 95 27.68 9.34 24.98
CA LEU A 95 27.17 7.98 24.91
C LEU A 95 27.50 7.33 23.55
N MET A 96 27.18 7.99 22.43
CA MET A 96 27.49 7.47 21.09
C MET A 96 29.01 7.31 20.87
N VAL A 97 29.84 8.28 21.28
CA VAL A 97 31.30 8.18 21.14
C VAL A 97 31.87 7.05 22.00
N THR A 98 31.46 6.93 23.25
CA THR A 98 31.97 5.91 24.17
C THR A 98 31.57 4.51 23.72
N THR A 99 30.32 4.34 23.28
CA THR A 99 29.83 3.05 22.77
C THR A 99 30.59 2.61 21.53
N ASP A 100 30.82 3.49 20.55
CA ASP A 100 31.57 3.15 19.35
C ASP A 100 33.06 2.84 19.63
N ILE A 101 33.70 3.56 20.56
CA ILE A 101 35.07 3.23 21.01
C ILE A 101 35.14 1.85 21.65
N LEU A 102 34.20 1.54 22.56
CA LEU A 102 34.16 0.24 23.22
C LEU A 102 33.87 -0.90 22.23
N ARG A 103 32.95 -0.69 21.27
CA ARG A 103 32.68 -1.66 20.20
C ARG A 103 33.92 -1.91 19.36
N SER A 104 34.66 -0.86 18.99
CA SER A 104 35.93 -0.97 18.29
C SER A 104 36.94 -1.83 19.07
N ALA A 105 37.10 -1.57 20.37
CA ALA A 105 37.99 -2.34 21.23
C ALA A 105 37.59 -3.83 21.33
N PHE A 106 36.30 -4.12 21.51
CA PHE A 106 35.81 -5.50 21.54
C PHE A 106 36.06 -6.23 20.20
N TYR A 107 35.80 -5.61 19.06
CA TYR A 107 36.08 -6.24 17.77
C TYR A 107 37.58 -6.48 17.52
N ILE A 108 38.47 -5.57 17.96
CA ILE A 108 39.93 -5.79 17.92
C ILE A 108 40.33 -6.98 18.80
N SER A 109 39.68 -7.14 19.95
CA SER A 109 40.03 -8.21 20.90
C SER A 109 39.61 -9.62 20.44
N ILE A 110 38.61 -9.74 19.56
CA ILE A 110 38.09 -11.04 19.11
C ILE A 110 39.18 -11.90 18.42
N PRO A 111 39.88 -11.41 17.37
CA PRO A 111 40.98 -12.14 16.75
C PRO A 111 42.16 -12.40 17.69
N ILE A 112 42.46 -11.45 18.59
CA ILE A 112 43.62 -11.54 19.50
C ILE A 112 43.45 -12.71 20.48
N VAL A 113 42.23 -12.89 21.02
CA VAL A 113 41.95 -13.94 22.01
C VAL A 113 41.63 -15.28 21.32
N GLY A 114 40.97 -15.25 20.16
CA GLY A 114 40.87 -16.40 19.25
C GLY A 114 40.14 -17.64 19.81
N ASN A 115 39.15 -17.48 20.70
CA ASN A 115 38.38 -18.61 21.23
C ASN A 115 36.87 -18.35 21.30
N TYR A 116 36.09 -19.43 21.44
CA TYR A 116 34.63 -19.39 21.45
C TYR A 116 34.03 -18.53 22.55
N PHE A 117 34.53 -18.67 23.77
CA PHE A 117 34.00 -17.95 24.93
C PHE A 117 34.11 -16.45 24.74
N TRP A 118 35.27 -15.99 24.27
CA TRP A 118 35.48 -14.57 24.02
C TRP A 118 34.77 -14.08 22.76
N LEU A 119 34.70 -14.87 21.69
CA LEU A 119 33.91 -14.53 20.50
C LEU A 119 32.46 -14.21 20.90
N TYR A 120 31.81 -15.08 21.68
CA TYR A 120 30.44 -14.86 22.13
C TYR A 120 30.34 -13.74 23.16
N GLY A 121 31.23 -13.71 24.15
CA GLY A 121 31.23 -12.69 25.20
C GLY A 121 31.41 -11.27 24.65
N ALA A 122 32.39 -11.08 23.77
CA ALA A 122 32.63 -9.81 23.08
C ALA A 122 31.47 -9.44 22.16
N THR A 123 30.89 -10.41 21.43
CA THR A 123 29.71 -10.17 20.59
C THR A 123 28.50 -9.71 21.42
N ILE A 124 28.22 -10.35 22.54
CA ILE A 124 27.16 -9.94 23.48
C ILE A 124 27.45 -8.53 24.01
N ALA A 125 28.69 -8.24 24.41
CA ALA A 125 29.08 -6.93 24.91
C ALA A 125 28.89 -5.83 23.87
N VAL A 126 29.32 -6.07 22.62
CA VAL A 126 29.09 -5.17 21.48
C VAL A 126 27.60 -4.88 21.31
N GLU A 127 26.76 -5.90 21.39
CA GLU A 127 25.33 -5.77 21.10
C GLU A 127 24.57 -5.10 22.24
N CYS A 128 24.99 -5.33 23.49
CA CYS A 128 24.59 -4.52 24.63
C CYS A 128 24.93 -3.03 24.43
N LEU A 129 26.12 -2.71 23.92
CA LEU A 129 26.51 -1.33 23.63
C LEU A 129 25.67 -0.70 22.51
N THR A 130 25.37 -1.47 21.47
CA THR A 130 24.52 -1.04 20.34
C THR A 130 23.12 -0.61 20.81
N LEU A 131 22.56 -1.26 21.83
CA LEU A 131 21.23 -0.92 22.36
C LEU A 131 21.15 0.51 22.91
N PHE A 132 22.25 1.07 23.42
CA PHE A 132 22.30 2.45 23.91
C PHE A 132 22.51 3.47 22.77
N TRP A 133 23.06 3.03 21.65
CA TRP A 133 23.39 3.90 20.52
C TRP A 133 22.16 4.31 19.70
N SER A 134 21.20 3.38 19.46
CA SER A 134 20.01 3.68 18.64
C SER A 134 19.09 4.76 19.22
N PRO A 135 18.73 4.73 20.53
CA PRO A 135 17.91 5.79 21.14
C PRO A 135 18.60 7.15 21.11
N ALA A 136 19.91 7.20 21.35
CA ALA A 136 20.69 8.43 21.27
C ALA A 136 20.67 9.02 19.85
N LYS A 137 20.83 8.19 18.82
CA LYS A 137 20.68 8.56 17.40
C LYS A 137 19.27 9.09 17.10
N GLU A 138 18.22 8.35 17.47
CA GLU A 138 16.82 8.73 17.20
C GLU A 138 16.44 10.05 17.83
N ALA A 139 16.89 10.31 19.06
CA ALA A 139 16.67 11.58 19.74
C ALA A 139 17.49 12.74 19.15
N THR A 140 18.53 12.46 18.36
CA THR A 140 19.43 13.46 17.78
C THR A 140 18.95 13.94 16.40
N VAL A 141 18.37 13.07 15.57
CA VAL A 141 17.92 13.42 14.20
C VAL A 141 16.96 14.62 14.15
N PRO A 142 15.92 14.73 15.01
CA PRO A 142 15.01 15.88 15.01
C PRO A 142 15.66 17.22 15.36
N ASN A 143 16.82 17.20 16.03
CA ASN A 143 17.56 18.41 16.39
C ASN A 143 18.48 18.88 15.27
N LEU A 144 18.80 18.02 14.29
CA LEU A 144 19.72 18.33 13.19
C LEU A 144 19.01 18.69 11.88
N VAL A 145 17.73 18.35 11.75
CA VAL A 145 16.98 18.49 10.49
C VAL A 145 15.65 19.21 10.73
N PRO A 146 15.26 20.18 9.88
CA PRO A 146 13.94 20.81 9.95
C PRO A 146 12.79 19.80 9.89
N LYS A 147 11.65 20.13 10.54
CA LYS A 147 10.51 19.20 10.68
C LYS A 147 9.98 18.70 9.34
N GLU A 148 10.01 19.55 8.32
CA GLU A 148 9.52 19.28 6.95
C GLU A 148 10.42 18.26 6.22
N LYS A 149 11.64 18.05 6.71
CA LYS A 149 12.65 17.16 6.12
C LYS A 149 12.87 15.87 6.93
N LEU A 150 12.14 15.66 8.03
CA LEU A 150 12.32 14.49 8.91
C LEU A 150 11.99 13.17 8.23
N GLU A 151 10.94 13.13 7.40
CA GLU A 151 10.60 11.92 6.65
C GLU A 151 11.73 11.52 5.70
N SER A 152 12.25 12.49 4.93
CA SER A 152 13.39 12.30 4.03
C SER A 152 14.66 11.90 4.81
N ALA A 153 14.90 12.47 5.99
CA ALA A 153 16.01 12.07 6.87
C ALA A 153 15.89 10.59 7.29
N ASN A 154 14.71 10.17 7.74
CA ASN A 154 14.44 8.79 8.14
C ASN A 154 14.61 7.81 6.96
N GLN A 155 14.14 8.16 5.76
CA GLN A 155 14.33 7.34 4.55
C GLN A 155 15.82 7.16 4.21
N VAL A 156 16.61 8.22 4.30
CA VAL A 156 18.06 8.17 4.01
C VAL A 156 18.83 7.44 5.12
N SER A 157 18.37 7.51 6.38
CA SER A 157 18.89 6.68 7.47
C SER A 157 18.60 5.19 7.30
N LEU A 158 17.43 4.81 6.76
CA LEU A 158 17.12 3.43 6.39
C LEU A 158 18.09 2.90 5.33
N LEU A 159 18.45 3.73 4.35
CA LEU A 159 19.45 3.39 3.34
C LEU A 159 20.84 3.16 3.96
N ALA A 160 21.24 3.93 4.96
CA ALA A 160 22.49 3.66 5.70
C ALA A 160 22.44 2.35 6.48
N ALA A 161 21.29 2.00 7.09
CA ALA A 161 21.15 0.79 7.89
C ALA A 161 21.19 -0.50 7.06
N TYR A 162 20.56 -0.52 5.89
CA TYR A 162 20.42 -1.76 5.09
C TYR A 162 21.16 -1.72 3.75
N GLY A 163 21.36 -0.54 3.16
CA GLY A 163 22.03 -0.39 1.87
C GLY A 163 23.53 -0.66 1.90
N THR A 164 24.14 -0.69 3.09
CA THR A 164 25.55 -1.06 3.28
C THR A 164 25.78 -2.56 3.35
N ALA A 165 24.74 -3.38 3.53
CA ALA A 165 24.89 -4.83 3.65
C ALA A 165 25.49 -5.48 2.38
N PRO A 166 25.06 -5.15 1.14
CA PRO A 166 25.71 -5.66 -0.07
C PRO A 166 27.16 -5.20 -0.20
N ILE A 167 27.47 -3.99 0.26
CA ILE A 167 28.84 -3.44 0.23
C ILE A 167 29.74 -4.21 1.20
N ALA A 168 29.26 -4.47 2.42
CA ALA A 168 29.97 -5.29 3.40
C ALA A 168 30.20 -6.72 2.89
N ALA A 169 29.19 -7.30 2.24
CA ALA A 169 29.28 -8.63 1.65
C ALA A 169 30.28 -8.71 0.49
N ALA A 170 30.29 -7.71 -0.40
CA ALA A 170 31.29 -7.59 -1.46
C ALA A 170 32.70 -7.41 -0.88
N LEU A 171 32.85 -6.53 0.12
CA LEU A 171 34.12 -6.31 0.80
C LEU A 171 34.63 -7.60 1.46
N PHE A 172 33.78 -8.32 2.19
CA PHE A 172 34.13 -9.61 2.79
C PHE A 172 34.55 -10.64 1.73
N SER A 173 33.83 -10.72 0.62
CA SER A 173 34.13 -11.65 -0.48
C SER A 173 35.48 -11.32 -1.14
N ILE A 174 35.75 -10.03 -1.37
CA ILE A 174 37.03 -9.57 -1.91
C ILE A 174 38.15 -9.95 -0.96
N LEU A 175 38.04 -9.62 0.33
CA LEU A 175 39.03 -9.95 1.37
C LEU A 175 39.30 -11.46 1.44
N ALA A 176 38.26 -12.30 1.32
CA ALA A 176 38.39 -13.75 1.31
C ALA A 176 39.15 -14.26 0.06
N LEU A 177 38.93 -13.66 -1.12
CA LEU A 177 39.61 -14.04 -2.36
C LEU A 177 41.09 -13.65 -2.38
N ILE A 178 41.43 -12.47 -1.88
CA ILE A 178 42.80 -11.94 -1.91
C ILE A 178 43.66 -12.43 -0.73
N ASN A 179 43.09 -13.24 0.18
CA ASN A 179 43.76 -13.76 1.38
C ASN A 179 45.12 -14.40 1.08
N GLY A 180 45.19 -15.25 0.05
CA GLY A 180 46.44 -15.91 -0.35
C GLY A 180 47.51 -14.94 -0.86
N ALA A 181 47.12 -13.90 -1.60
CA ALA A 181 48.03 -12.88 -2.09
C ALA A 181 48.52 -11.97 -0.95
N LEU A 182 47.64 -11.54 -0.05
CA LEU A 182 48.01 -10.73 1.12
C LEU A 182 48.95 -11.46 2.06
N ALA A 183 48.70 -12.74 2.34
CA ALA A 183 49.55 -13.56 3.19
C ALA A 183 50.97 -13.74 2.61
N SER A 184 51.11 -13.70 1.28
CA SER A 184 52.41 -13.79 0.60
C SER A 184 53.23 -12.48 0.65
N ILE A 185 52.56 -11.33 0.66
CA ILE A 185 53.21 -10.00 0.63
C ILE A 185 53.50 -9.48 2.04
N PHE A 186 52.64 -9.77 3.01
CA PHE A 186 52.77 -9.30 4.38
C PHE A 186 52.75 -10.48 5.37
N PRO A 187 53.92 -11.07 5.70
CA PRO A 187 54.00 -12.24 6.58
C PRO A 187 53.53 -11.98 8.02
N PHE A 188 53.51 -10.72 8.47
CA PHE A 188 52.92 -10.30 9.75
C PHE A 188 51.38 -10.23 9.70
N LEU A 189 50.80 -10.16 8.50
CA LEU A 189 49.37 -10.35 8.20
C LEU A 189 49.04 -11.82 7.91
N LYS A 190 49.74 -12.77 8.53
CA LYS A 190 49.30 -14.19 8.63
C LYS A 190 47.87 -14.35 9.16
N SER A 191 47.27 -13.26 9.63
CA SER A 191 45.86 -13.08 9.94
C SER A 191 44.98 -13.55 8.79
N ASN A 192 44.02 -14.40 9.11
CA ASN A 192 43.05 -14.88 8.15
C ASN A 192 42.20 -13.70 7.63
N SER A 193 41.69 -13.76 6.39
CA SER A 193 40.72 -12.81 5.83
C SER A 193 39.60 -12.40 6.80
N THR A 194 39.19 -13.32 7.68
CA THR A 194 38.27 -13.08 8.80
C THR A 194 38.76 -12.06 9.82
N ASP A 195 40.02 -12.13 10.23
CA ASP A 195 40.62 -11.20 11.20
C ASP A 195 40.73 -9.80 10.60
N LEU A 196 41.14 -9.71 9.33
CA LEU A 196 41.17 -8.46 8.57
C LEU A 196 39.78 -7.81 8.51
N ALA A 197 38.74 -8.60 8.24
CA ALA A 197 37.37 -8.11 8.25
C ALA A 197 36.93 -7.58 9.63
N LEU A 198 37.35 -8.25 10.73
CA LEU A 198 37.09 -7.77 12.10
C LEU A 198 37.85 -6.48 12.43
N TYR A 199 39.08 -6.32 11.95
CA TYR A 199 39.84 -5.08 12.13
C TYR A 199 39.27 -3.92 11.32
N ILE A 200 38.84 -4.17 10.07
CA ILE A 200 38.16 -3.15 9.25
C ILE A 200 36.83 -2.76 9.91
N ASN A 201 36.11 -3.72 10.47
CA ASN A 201 34.91 -3.46 11.25
C ASN A 201 35.21 -2.57 12.47
N ALA A 202 36.25 -2.88 13.25
CA ALA A 202 36.66 -2.04 14.37
C ALA A 202 37.04 -0.62 13.95
N ALA A 203 37.72 -0.47 12.81
CA ALA A 203 38.07 0.84 12.24
C ALA A 203 36.83 1.64 11.83
N SER A 204 35.77 0.97 11.35
CA SER A 204 34.50 1.62 11.01
C SER A 204 33.82 2.25 12.24
N PHE A 205 33.83 1.58 13.39
CA PHE A 205 33.34 2.15 14.66
C PHE A 205 34.23 3.27 15.18
N ALA A 206 35.56 3.13 15.09
CA ALA A 206 36.47 4.21 15.46
C ALA A 206 36.24 5.47 14.61
N PHE A 207 36.01 5.30 13.30
CA PHE A 207 35.62 6.39 12.40
C PHE A 207 34.25 6.98 12.76
N GLY A 208 33.28 6.15 13.13
CA GLY A 208 31.97 6.57 13.66
C GLY A 208 32.12 7.46 14.90
N ALA A 209 32.88 6.99 15.90
CA ALA A 209 33.20 7.74 17.11
C ALA A 209 33.86 9.09 16.80
N TRP A 210 34.85 9.11 15.90
CA TRP A 210 35.54 10.34 15.49
C TRP A 210 34.59 11.33 14.79
N THR A 211 33.70 10.82 13.93
CA THR A 211 32.73 11.64 13.21
C THR A 211 31.69 12.25 14.16
N VAL A 212 31.20 11.46 15.11
CA VAL A 212 30.24 11.94 16.14
C VAL A 212 30.90 12.88 17.13
N TRP A 213 32.17 12.65 17.50
CA TRP A 213 32.92 13.55 18.37
C TRP A 213 33.03 14.97 17.79
N ARG A 214 33.11 15.09 16.45
CA ARG A 214 33.14 16.37 15.72
C ARG A 214 31.79 17.08 15.60
N LEU A 215 30.68 16.45 16.00
CA LEU A 215 29.35 17.06 16.00
C LEU A 215 29.16 17.89 17.29
N HIS A 216 29.26 19.21 17.15
CA HIS A 216 29.05 20.17 18.25
C HIS A 216 27.61 20.66 18.32
N GLU A 217 26.84 20.40 17.27
CA GLU A 217 25.43 20.77 17.10
C GLU A 217 24.48 19.90 17.94
N ILE A 218 24.98 18.80 18.53
CA ILE A 218 24.21 17.94 19.43
C ILE A 218 24.09 18.64 20.79
N PRO A 219 22.88 18.96 21.28
CA PRO A 219 22.70 19.64 22.56
C PRO A 219 23.37 18.87 23.70
N LYS A 220 24.04 19.60 24.60
CA LYS A 220 24.57 19.05 25.85
C LYS A 220 23.42 18.98 26.86
N GLY A 221 23.04 17.77 27.28
CA GLY A 221 22.04 17.57 28.33
C GLY A 221 21.13 16.35 28.12
N ALA A 222 20.67 15.78 29.23
CA ALA A 222 19.61 14.77 29.25
C ALA A 222 18.31 15.35 28.68
N ALA A 223 17.49 14.52 28.03
CA ALA A 223 16.21 14.95 27.48
C ALA A 223 15.31 15.56 28.58
N SER A 224 14.53 16.60 28.28
CA SER A 224 13.55 17.12 29.25
C SER A 224 12.57 16.02 29.65
N LYS A 225 12.21 15.99 30.94
CA LYS A 225 11.27 15.06 31.59
C LYS A 225 9.88 15.08 30.93
N THR A 226 9.70 14.38 29.81
CA THR A 226 8.37 14.24 29.20
C THR A 226 8.23 12.93 28.42
N ALA A 227 8.36 11.81 29.11
CA ALA A 227 7.79 10.54 28.63
C ALA A 227 7.34 9.74 29.86
N GLY A 228 6.03 9.60 30.02
CA GLY A 228 5.41 8.91 31.14
C GLY A 228 5.77 7.43 31.15
N ASP A 229 6.20 6.95 32.31
CA ASP A 229 6.41 5.54 32.64
C ASP A 229 5.10 4.76 32.44
N VAL A 230 4.96 4.11 31.29
CA VAL A 230 4.07 2.95 31.17
C VAL A 230 4.97 1.72 31.19
N GLY A 231 4.85 0.93 32.27
CA GLY A 231 5.66 -0.28 32.45
C GLY A 231 5.67 -1.15 31.20
N VAL A 232 6.86 -1.60 30.81
CA VAL A 232 7.14 -2.41 29.60
C VAL A 232 6.17 -3.59 29.47
N ALA A 233 5.93 -4.30 30.58
CA ALA A 233 5.01 -5.43 30.62
C ALA A 233 3.56 -5.04 30.29
N LYS A 234 3.10 -3.87 30.79
CA LYS A 234 1.76 -3.34 30.50
C LYS A 234 1.66 -2.93 29.02
N SER A 235 2.69 -2.31 28.47
CA SER A 235 2.78 -1.96 27.05
C SER A 235 2.75 -3.17 26.12
N LEU A 236 3.45 -4.27 26.49
CA LEU A 236 3.40 -5.54 25.76
C LEU A 236 2.02 -6.20 25.83
N LEU A 237 1.39 -6.19 27.02
CA LEU A 237 0.07 -6.78 27.23
C LEU A 237 -1.03 -6.03 26.45
N GLU A 238 -0.97 -4.70 26.43
CA GLU A 238 -1.88 -3.85 25.65
C GLU A 238 -1.66 -4.04 24.14
N GLY A 239 -0.40 -4.16 23.69
CA GLY A 239 -0.07 -4.52 22.31
C GLY A 239 -0.70 -5.85 21.90
N TRP A 240 -0.56 -6.89 22.73
CA TRP A 240 -1.17 -8.20 22.47
C TRP A 240 -2.72 -8.15 22.40
N ARG A 241 -3.37 -7.44 23.33
CA ARG A 241 -4.83 -7.30 23.35
C ARG A 241 -5.39 -6.63 22.09
N PHE A 242 -4.66 -5.68 21.51
CA PHE A 242 -5.06 -5.06 20.24
C PHE A 242 -4.91 -6.02 19.07
N VAL A 243 -3.82 -6.79 19.04
CA VAL A 243 -3.55 -7.80 18.00
C VAL A 243 -4.62 -8.89 17.98
N SER A 244 -5.10 -9.32 19.14
CA SER A 244 -6.09 -10.40 19.23
C SER A 244 -7.49 -10.00 18.78
N THR A 245 -7.84 -8.71 18.79
CA THR A 245 -9.18 -8.22 18.44
C THR A 245 -9.35 -7.96 16.93
N SER A 246 -8.30 -7.56 16.22
CA SER A 246 -8.38 -7.29 14.77
C SER A 246 -7.97 -8.51 13.93
N LYS A 247 -8.91 -9.04 13.13
CA LYS A 247 -8.66 -10.15 12.20
C LYS A 247 -7.52 -9.87 11.21
N ILE A 248 -7.42 -8.64 10.71
CA ILE A 248 -6.42 -8.22 9.72
C ILE A 248 -5.03 -8.14 10.38
N VAL A 249 -4.94 -7.49 11.55
CA VAL A 249 -3.68 -7.34 12.28
C VAL A 249 -3.16 -8.70 12.73
N ARG A 250 -4.05 -9.61 13.15
CA ARG A 250 -3.68 -11.00 13.47
C ARG A 250 -3.12 -11.74 12.26
N GLY A 251 -3.80 -11.69 11.11
CA GLY A 251 -3.33 -12.32 9.87
C GLY A 251 -2.00 -11.75 9.37
N LEU A 252 -1.79 -10.44 9.57
CA LEU A 252 -0.55 -9.74 9.28
C LEU A 252 0.60 -10.21 10.20
N ILE A 253 0.37 -10.28 11.51
CA ILE A 253 1.39 -10.70 12.48
C ILE A 253 1.77 -12.17 12.30
N VAL A 254 0.80 -13.05 12.06
CA VAL A 254 1.08 -14.46 11.72
C VAL A 254 1.95 -14.54 10.47
N GLY A 255 1.62 -13.75 9.44
CA GLY A 255 2.41 -13.65 8.22
C GLY A 255 3.85 -13.18 8.47
N MET A 256 4.01 -12.10 9.24
CA MET A 256 5.32 -11.55 9.57
C MET A 256 6.15 -12.54 10.38
N VAL A 257 5.59 -13.13 11.44
CA VAL A 257 6.28 -14.16 12.24
C VAL A 257 6.69 -15.34 11.36
N GLY A 258 5.80 -15.84 10.49
CA GLY A 258 6.13 -16.89 9.53
C GLY A 258 7.27 -16.53 8.58
N ALA A 259 7.29 -15.29 8.08
CA ALA A 259 8.39 -14.79 7.24
C ALA A 259 9.73 -14.79 7.99
N PHE A 260 9.74 -14.39 9.27
CA PHE A 260 10.95 -14.40 10.08
C PHE A 260 11.38 -15.81 10.52
N ILE A 261 10.46 -16.76 10.64
CA ILE A 261 10.81 -18.18 10.81
C ILE A 261 11.60 -18.65 9.59
N ALA A 262 11.10 -18.38 8.38
CA ALA A 262 11.81 -18.77 7.17
C ALA A 262 13.15 -18.04 7.00
N ALA A 263 13.17 -16.73 7.21
CA ALA A 263 14.41 -15.95 7.14
C ALA A 263 15.44 -16.40 8.18
N GLY A 264 15.02 -16.70 9.41
CA GLY A 264 15.89 -17.20 10.48
C GLY A 264 16.55 -18.53 10.13
N ALA A 265 15.79 -19.46 9.54
CA ALA A 265 16.33 -20.74 9.07
C ALA A 265 17.37 -20.56 7.95
N VAL A 266 17.08 -19.69 6.98
CA VAL A 266 18.02 -19.34 5.91
C VAL A 266 19.29 -18.73 6.49
N ILE A 267 19.17 -17.69 7.32
CA ILE A 267 20.30 -16.96 7.87
C ILE A 267 21.19 -17.89 8.72
N GLY A 268 20.58 -18.70 9.59
CA GLY A 268 21.30 -19.61 10.48
C GLY A 268 22.04 -20.73 9.76
N LEU A 269 21.55 -21.15 8.59
CA LEU A 269 22.10 -22.27 7.82
C LEU A 269 22.77 -21.86 6.51
N ALA A 270 22.73 -20.57 6.12
CA ALA A 270 23.21 -20.09 4.83
C ALA A 270 24.67 -20.43 4.58
N ARG A 271 25.52 -20.30 5.62
CA ARG A 271 26.95 -20.58 5.49
C ARG A 271 27.23 -22.05 5.26
N THR A 272 26.55 -22.90 6.01
CA THR A 272 26.60 -24.36 5.86
C THR A 272 26.09 -24.79 4.49
N PHE A 273 24.95 -24.25 4.07
CA PHE A 273 24.37 -24.48 2.75
C PHE A 273 25.34 -24.10 1.63
N VAL A 274 26.03 -22.96 1.73
CA VAL A 274 27.07 -22.56 0.76
C VAL A 274 28.26 -23.50 0.76
N GLY A 275 28.73 -23.91 1.94
CA GLY A 275 29.80 -24.90 2.08
C GLY A 275 29.47 -26.21 1.37
N ASP A 276 28.23 -26.68 1.53
CA ASP A 276 27.74 -27.91 0.90
C ASP A 276 27.59 -27.78 -0.64
N LEU A 277 27.42 -26.57 -1.17
CA LEU A 277 27.47 -26.28 -2.61
C LEU A 277 28.92 -26.17 -3.15
N GLY A 278 29.92 -26.48 -2.34
CA GLY A 278 31.34 -26.34 -2.68
C GLY A 278 31.84 -24.89 -2.63
N GLY A 279 31.07 -23.99 -2.02
CA GLY A 279 31.43 -22.58 -1.87
C GLY A 279 32.23 -22.30 -0.59
N GLY A 280 33.26 -21.47 -0.70
CA GLY A 280 34.02 -20.97 0.46
C GLY A 280 33.47 -19.66 1.02
N ASP A 281 34.27 -18.99 1.84
CA ASP A 281 33.95 -17.69 2.47
C ASP A 281 33.52 -16.62 1.47
N ALA A 282 34.18 -16.58 0.31
CA ALA A 282 33.83 -15.67 -0.78
C ALA A 282 32.42 -15.95 -1.32
N SER A 283 32.08 -17.21 -1.55
CA SER A 283 30.75 -17.63 -2.01
C SER A 283 29.67 -17.30 -0.98
N TYR A 284 29.98 -17.41 0.32
CA TYR A 284 29.04 -17.05 1.38
C TYR A 284 28.77 -15.55 1.39
N GLY A 285 29.81 -14.73 1.26
CA GLY A 285 29.67 -13.29 1.08
C GLY A 285 28.82 -12.95 -0.14
N VAL A 286 29.06 -13.57 -1.30
CA VAL A 286 28.25 -13.35 -2.52
C VAL A 286 26.79 -13.73 -2.31
N LEU A 287 26.48 -14.91 -1.75
CA LEU A 287 25.11 -15.34 -1.51
C LEU A 287 24.40 -14.40 -0.51
N PHE A 288 25.06 -14.05 0.59
CA PHE A 288 24.53 -13.11 1.59
C PHE A 288 24.25 -11.75 0.98
N GLY A 289 25.21 -11.18 0.25
CA GLY A 289 25.06 -9.90 -0.45
C GLY A 289 23.92 -9.93 -1.49
N SER A 290 23.70 -11.07 -2.13
CA SER A 290 22.61 -11.27 -3.10
C SER A 290 21.23 -11.23 -2.44
N VAL A 291 21.07 -11.83 -1.24
CA VAL A 291 19.81 -11.75 -0.44
C VAL A 291 19.46 -10.29 -0.20
N PHE A 292 20.41 -9.52 0.34
CA PHE A 292 20.19 -8.12 0.72
C PHE A 292 20.07 -7.19 -0.50
N THR A 293 20.73 -7.53 -1.61
CA THR A 293 20.52 -6.83 -2.89
C THR A 293 19.09 -7.01 -3.37
N GLY A 294 18.60 -8.26 -3.38
CA GLY A 294 17.20 -8.56 -3.65
C GLY A 294 16.27 -7.77 -2.72
N LEU A 295 16.50 -7.83 -1.40
CA LEU A 295 15.72 -7.10 -0.40
C LEU A 295 15.65 -5.60 -0.71
N ALA A 296 16.80 -4.97 -1.01
CA ALA A 296 16.87 -3.56 -1.37
C ALA A 296 16.10 -3.24 -2.65
N LEU A 297 16.18 -4.08 -3.68
CA LEU A 297 15.39 -3.94 -4.91
C LEU A 297 13.88 -4.04 -4.61
N GLY A 298 13.48 -5.00 -3.78
CA GLY A 298 12.11 -5.16 -3.32
C GLY A 298 11.57 -3.95 -2.57
N ILE A 299 12.37 -3.39 -1.66
CA ILE A 299 12.01 -2.18 -0.89
C ILE A 299 11.89 -0.96 -1.81
N ALA A 300 12.85 -0.77 -2.72
CA ALA A 300 12.96 0.44 -3.53
C ALA A 300 11.98 0.47 -4.72
N PHE A 301 11.79 -0.66 -5.39
CA PHE A 301 10.98 -0.76 -6.60
C PHE A 301 9.62 -1.41 -6.37
N GLY A 302 9.48 -2.27 -5.35
CA GLY A 302 8.24 -2.97 -5.04
C GLY A 302 7.01 -2.06 -4.96
N PRO A 303 7.02 -0.97 -4.17
CA PRO A 303 5.91 -0.04 -4.08
C PRO A 303 5.55 0.63 -5.41
N ARG A 304 6.51 0.79 -6.34
CA ARG A 304 6.27 1.38 -7.67
C ARG A 304 5.72 0.35 -8.65
N VAL A 305 6.35 -0.82 -8.72
CA VAL A 305 5.97 -1.92 -9.62
C VAL A 305 4.57 -2.43 -9.28
N PHE A 306 4.26 -2.52 -7.99
CA PHE A 306 2.98 -3.04 -7.51
C PHE A 306 2.07 -1.94 -6.93
N ALA A 307 2.29 -0.68 -7.31
CA ALA A 307 1.51 0.47 -6.81
C ALA A 307 -0.01 0.30 -7.02
N GLN A 308 -0.37 -0.42 -8.08
CA GLN A 308 -1.76 -0.62 -8.48
C GLN A 308 -2.44 -1.78 -7.72
N PHE A 309 -1.67 -2.65 -7.02
CA PHE A 309 -2.22 -3.78 -6.30
C PHE A 309 -2.63 -3.38 -4.88
N SER A 310 -3.66 -4.04 -4.34
CA SER A 310 -4.00 -3.89 -2.93
C SER A 310 -2.84 -4.36 -2.04
N ARG A 311 -2.42 -3.51 -1.10
CA ARG A 311 -1.34 -3.82 -0.14
C ARG A 311 -1.61 -5.10 0.65
N ARG A 312 -2.89 -5.35 1.00
CA ARG A 312 -3.35 -6.54 1.73
C ARG A 312 -3.10 -7.84 0.95
N ARG A 313 -3.37 -7.81 -0.36
CA ARG A 313 -3.12 -8.95 -1.26
C ARG A 313 -1.64 -9.11 -1.58
N LEU A 314 -0.97 -7.99 -1.84
CA LEU A 314 0.44 -7.95 -2.18
C LEU A 314 1.30 -8.56 -1.08
N PHE A 315 1.01 -8.29 0.20
CA PHE A 315 1.73 -8.87 1.32
C PHE A 315 1.69 -10.42 1.31
N GLY A 316 0.48 -11.00 1.28
CA GLY A 316 0.33 -12.46 1.31
C GLY A 316 0.88 -13.14 0.06
N ALA A 317 0.66 -12.54 -1.12
CA ALA A 317 1.20 -13.05 -2.38
C ALA A 317 2.74 -13.00 -2.41
N ALA A 318 3.34 -11.88 -2.01
CA ALA A 318 4.78 -11.74 -1.95
C ALA A 318 5.42 -12.72 -0.96
N LEU A 319 4.79 -12.95 0.21
CA LEU A 319 5.26 -13.94 1.17
C LEU A 319 5.19 -15.38 0.61
N ALA A 320 4.09 -15.73 -0.08
CA ALA A 320 3.95 -17.04 -0.71
C ALA A 320 5.00 -17.27 -1.81
N ILE A 321 5.25 -16.26 -2.65
CA ILE A 321 6.25 -16.31 -3.72
C ILE A 321 7.66 -16.37 -3.14
N ALA A 322 7.95 -15.64 -2.06
CA ALA A 322 9.21 -15.76 -1.33
C ALA A 322 9.39 -17.19 -0.79
N GLY A 323 8.37 -17.77 -0.15
CA GLY A 323 8.40 -19.18 0.29
C GLY A 323 8.65 -20.16 -0.86
N PHE A 324 8.05 -19.93 -2.03
CA PHE A 324 8.30 -20.73 -3.23
C PHE A 324 9.75 -20.65 -3.72
N PHE A 325 10.33 -19.44 -3.81
CA PHE A 325 11.76 -19.32 -4.17
C PHE A 325 12.68 -19.92 -3.11
N LEU A 326 12.27 -19.94 -1.85
CA LEU A 326 13.00 -20.60 -0.79
C LEU A 326 12.98 -22.13 -0.93
N VAL A 327 11.83 -22.71 -1.32
CA VAL A 327 11.74 -24.13 -1.69
C VAL A 327 12.65 -24.44 -2.87
N ILE A 328 12.62 -23.61 -3.91
CA ILE A 328 13.52 -23.76 -5.07
C ILE A 328 14.98 -23.72 -4.65
N LEU A 329 15.36 -22.76 -3.80
CA LEU A 329 16.73 -22.61 -3.31
C LEU A 329 17.23 -23.90 -2.64
N ALA A 330 16.40 -24.52 -1.79
CA ALA A 330 16.75 -25.76 -1.11
C ALA A 330 16.96 -26.96 -2.05
N LEU A 331 16.37 -26.91 -3.24
CA LEU A 331 16.44 -28.00 -4.22
C LEU A 331 17.55 -27.84 -5.25
N ILE A 332 18.22 -26.69 -5.31
CA ILE A 332 19.24 -26.37 -6.32
C ILE A 332 20.64 -26.76 -5.81
N PRO A 333 21.31 -27.74 -6.44
CA PRO A 333 22.69 -28.11 -6.11
C PRO A 333 23.70 -27.28 -6.93
N ASN A 334 23.44 -25.98 -7.14
CA ASN A 334 24.30 -25.11 -7.93
C ASN A 334 24.36 -23.70 -7.34
N LEU A 335 25.57 -23.26 -6.97
CA LEU A 335 25.80 -21.96 -6.33
C LEU A 335 25.40 -20.77 -7.21
N VAL A 336 25.67 -20.81 -8.52
CA VAL A 336 25.37 -19.70 -9.43
C VAL A 336 23.87 -19.50 -9.55
N ILE A 337 23.13 -20.59 -9.76
CA ILE A 337 21.66 -20.54 -9.83
C ILE A 337 21.09 -20.12 -8.47
N ALA A 338 21.65 -20.61 -7.37
CA ALA A 338 21.26 -20.20 -6.02
C ALA A 338 21.38 -18.68 -5.83
N VAL A 339 22.45 -18.04 -6.32
CA VAL A 339 22.61 -16.57 -6.28
C VAL A 339 21.45 -15.86 -6.97
N PHE A 340 21.07 -16.26 -8.19
CA PHE A 340 19.94 -15.64 -8.90
C PHE A 340 18.61 -15.84 -8.17
N VAL A 341 18.35 -17.05 -7.68
CA VAL A 341 17.13 -17.38 -6.93
C VAL A 341 17.04 -16.56 -5.65
N VAL A 342 18.15 -16.35 -4.97
CA VAL A 342 18.21 -15.59 -3.73
C VAL A 342 17.96 -14.10 -3.95
N VAL A 343 18.33 -13.52 -5.10
CA VAL A 343 17.95 -12.15 -5.47
C VAL A 343 16.43 -12.03 -5.64
N LEU A 344 15.79 -13.01 -6.28
CA LEU A 344 14.33 -13.04 -6.43
C LEU A 344 13.63 -13.23 -5.07
N LEU A 345 14.09 -14.19 -4.28
CA LEU A 345 13.66 -14.41 -2.89
C LEU A 345 13.73 -13.12 -2.07
N GLY A 346 14.89 -12.44 -2.11
CA GLY A 346 15.12 -11.17 -1.42
C GLY A 346 14.14 -10.09 -1.90
N SER A 347 13.91 -9.99 -3.20
CA SER A 347 12.99 -8.99 -3.80
C SER A 347 11.57 -9.14 -3.28
N PHE A 348 11.03 -10.36 -3.25
CA PHE A 348 9.70 -10.61 -2.69
C PHE A 348 9.66 -10.46 -1.17
N SER A 349 10.74 -10.82 -0.47
CA SER A 349 10.88 -10.57 0.97
C SER A 349 10.88 -9.06 1.27
N GLY A 350 11.50 -8.23 0.42
CA GLY A 350 11.53 -6.78 0.56
C GLY A 350 10.16 -6.14 0.33
N ILE A 351 9.41 -6.64 -0.66
CA ILE A 351 8.01 -6.25 -0.87
C ILE A 351 7.16 -6.61 0.36
N CYS A 352 7.30 -7.83 0.87
CA CYS A 352 6.63 -8.29 2.08
C CYS A 352 6.97 -7.41 3.29
N TRP A 353 8.24 -7.04 3.46
CA TRP A 353 8.69 -6.14 4.52
C TRP A 353 7.99 -4.78 4.47
N VAL A 354 8.09 -4.07 3.33
CA VAL A 354 7.52 -2.72 3.21
C VAL A 354 6.00 -2.76 3.36
N THR A 355 5.34 -3.69 2.67
CA THR A 355 3.88 -3.80 2.72
C THR A 355 3.38 -4.14 4.12
N GLY A 356 4.04 -5.06 4.82
CA GLY A 356 3.62 -5.49 6.15
C GLY A 356 3.70 -4.38 7.20
N PHE A 357 4.85 -3.71 7.31
CA PHE A 357 5.03 -2.60 8.25
C PHE A 357 4.14 -1.40 7.90
N THR A 358 3.95 -1.11 6.61
CA THR A 358 3.05 -0.04 6.17
C THR A 358 1.59 -0.34 6.52
N MET A 359 1.14 -1.58 6.31
CA MET A 359 -0.20 -2.01 6.69
C MET A 359 -0.42 -1.92 8.20
N LEU A 360 0.53 -2.38 9.00
CA LEU A 360 0.41 -2.26 10.46
C LEU A 360 0.30 -0.79 10.88
N GLY A 361 1.06 0.11 10.25
CA GLY A 361 0.98 1.54 10.51
C GLY A 361 -0.40 2.14 10.23
N MET A 362 -1.06 1.71 9.15
CA MET A 362 -2.38 2.22 8.74
C MET A 362 -3.56 1.62 9.53
N GLU A 363 -3.44 0.37 9.98
CA GLU A 363 -4.53 -0.33 10.70
C GLU A 363 -4.53 -0.03 12.21
N VAL A 364 -3.40 0.48 12.75
CA VAL A 364 -3.25 0.75 14.19
C VAL A 364 -3.45 2.25 14.46
N GLN A 365 -4.36 2.54 15.40
CA GLN A 365 -4.65 3.90 15.88
C GLN A 365 -3.41 4.54 16.51
N ASP A 366 -3.28 5.86 16.40
CA ASP A 366 -2.08 6.61 16.80
C ASP A 366 -1.70 6.37 18.29
N GLU A 367 -2.69 6.19 19.18
CA GLU A 367 -2.50 6.02 20.62
C GLU A 367 -1.88 4.67 21.01
N VAL A 368 -2.05 3.64 20.17
CA VAL A 368 -1.53 2.28 20.41
C VAL A 368 -0.47 1.86 19.40
N ARG A 369 -0.17 2.68 18.39
CA ARG A 369 0.81 2.39 17.34
C ARG A 369 2.18 2.06 17.89
N GLY A 370 2.76 2.93 18.73
CA GLY A 370 4.09 2.71 19.31
C GLY A 370 4.19 1.39 20.09
N ARG A 371 3.18 1.07 20.89
CA ARG A 371 3.12 -0.18 21.69
C ARG A 371 2.98 -1.42 20.82
N THR A 372 2.14 -1.36 19.78
CA THR A 372 1.93 -2.46 18.85
C THR A 372 3.21 -2.75 18.05
N PHE A 373 3.92 -1.72 17.60
CA PHE A 373 5.21 -1.87 16.93
C PHE A 373 6.28 -2.45 17.87
N ALA A 374 6.35 -1.99 19.12
CA ALA A 374 7.29 -2.53 20.11
C ALA A 374 7.01 -4.02 20.42
N PHE A 375 5.74 -4.39 20.58
CA PHE A 375 5.31 -5.78 20.75
C PHE A 375 5.74 -6.63 19.54
N MET A 376 5.42 -6.17 18.33
CA MET A 376 5.78 -6.89 17.11
C MET A 376 7.29 -7.06 16.95
N GLN A 377 8.10 -6.02 17.18
CA GLN A 377 9.56 -6.13 17.09
C GLN A 377 10.13 -7.12 18.13
N SER A 378 9.56 -7.13 19.34
CA SER A 378 9.94 -8.09 20.38
C SER A 378 9.62 -9.52 19.94
N LEU A 379 8.42 -9.73 19.38
CA LEU A 379 7.99 -11.03 18.87
C LEU A 379 8.89 -11.52 17.72
N ILE A 380 9.25 -10.64 16.79
CA ILE A 380 10.18 -10.94 15.70
C ILE A 380 11.54 -11.38 16.24
N ARG A 381 12.10 -10.67 17.22
CA ARG A 381 13.41 -10.99 17.81
C ARG A 381 13.38 -12.33 18.55
N VAL A 382 12.36 -12.58 19.37
CA VAL A 382 12.17 -13.85 20.07
C VAL A 382 12.03 -15.01 19.07
N THR A 383 11.24 -14.80 18.01
CA THR A 383 11.06 -15.79 16.94
C THR A 383 12.39 -16.10 16.26
N LEU A 384 13.17 -15.09 15.89
CA LEU A 384 14.47 -15.28 15.26
C LEU A 384 15.43 -16.05 16.18
N VAL A 385 15.53 -15.69 17.46
CA VAL A 385 16.37 -16.41 18.43
C VAL A 385 15.95 -17.87 18.54
N ALA A 386 14.66 -18.16 18.67
CA ALA A 386 14.13 -19.51 18.77
C ALA A 386 14.47 -20.33 17.51
N VAL A 387 14.26 -19.76 16.33
CA VAL A 387 14.50 -20.42 15.04
C VAL A 387 15.99 -20.64 14.81
N LEU A 388 16.85 -19.69 15.17
CA LEU A 388 18.30 -19.84 15.07
C LEU A 388 18.83 -20.91 16.03
N ALA A 389 18.18 -21.13 17.17
CA ALA A 389 18.51 -22.24 18.07
C ALA A 389 18.02 -23.61 17.53
N ILE A 390 16.82 -23.64 16.94
CA ILE A 390 16.16 -24.88 16.49
C ILE A 390 16.67 -25.37 15.12
N SER A 391 16.88 -24.47 14.16
CA SER A 391 17.22 -24.85 12.77
C SER A 391 18.51 -25.68 12.66
N PRO A 392 19.61 -25.36 13.38
CA PRO A 392 20.80 -26.20 13.42
C PRO A 392 20.56 -27.59 14.03
N LEU A 393 19.66 -27.71 15.02
CA LEU A 393 19.30 -29.00 15.61
C LEU A 393 18.60 -29.90 14.59
N ILE A 394 17.66 -29.34 13.83
CA ILE A 394 16.97 -30.06 12.74
C ILE A 394 17.99 -30.46 11.67
N ALA A 395 18.84 -29.53 11.23
CA ALA A 395 19.86 -29.80 10.23
C ALA A 395 20.86 -30.88 10.69
N ALA A 396 21.28 -30.85 11.95
CA ALA A 396 22.17 -31.85 12.52
C ALA A 396 21.51 -33.23 12.65
N ALA A 397 20.23 -33.28 13.04
CA ALA A 397 19.47 -34.53 13.16
C ALA A 397 19.25 -35.23 11.82
N VAL A 398 19.07 -34.46 10.75
CA VAL A 398 18.95 -34.99 9.38
C VAL A 398 20.31 -35.46 8.86
N GLY A 399 21.40 -34.69 9.10
CA GLY A 399 22.73 -35.07 8.63
C GLY A 399 22.91 -34.93 7.12
N GLN A 400 23.83 -35.70 6.53
CA GLN A 400 24.09 -35.70 5.08
C GLN A 400 23.65 -37.03 4.46
N HIS A 401 22.90 -36.96 3.36
CA HIS A 401 22.41 -38.12 2.61
C HIS A 401 22.82 -38.01 1.15
N THR A 402 23.53 -39.01 0.63
CA THR A 402 23.93 -39.09 -0.77
C THR A 402 23.15 -40.20 -1.47
N PHE A 403 22.38 -39.84 -2.48
CA PHE A 403 21.69 -40.77 -3.37
C PHE A 403 22.53 -40.97 -4.62
N ARG A 404 22.90 -42.22 -4.93
CA ARG A 404 23.59 -42.59 -6.17
C ARG A 404 22.58 -43.23 -7.12
N LEU A 405 22.35 -42.60 -8.27
CA LEU A 405 21.50 -43.08 -9.37
C LEU A 405 22.37 -43.17 -10.62
N ASN A 406 22.83 -44.39 -10.95
CA ASN A 406 23.76 -44.67 -12.05
C ASN A 406 24.97 -43.72 -12.03
N ASP A 407 25.09 -42.82 -13.03
CA ASP A 407 26.18 -41.84 -13.18
C ASP A 407 25.95 -40.51 -12.43
N MET A 408 24.81 -40.36 -11.74
CA MET A 408 24.48 -39.15 -10.96
C MET A 408 24.50 -39.42 -9.46
N SER A 409 25.33 -38.67 -8.73
CA SER A 409 25.26 -38.58 -7.27
C SER A 409 24.62 -37.26 -6.86
N ILE A 410 23.46 -37.32 -6.19
CA ILE A 410 22.81 -36.15 -5.60
C ILE A 410 22.94 -36.24 -4.09
N SER A 411 23.60 -35.27 -3.48
CA SER A 411 23.72 -35.16 -2.02
C SER A 411 22.77 -34.10 -1.49
N TYR A 412 21.88 -34.49 -0.58
CA TYR A 412 21.07 -33.57 0.21
C TYR A 412 21.58 -33.54 1.65
N ASN A 413 21.71 -32.33 2.20
CA ASN A 413 22.15 -32.13 3.57
C ASN A 413 20.98 -31.61 4.43
N GLY A 414 21.17 -31.70 5.74
CA GLY A 414 20.18 -31.24 6.71
C GLY A 414 19.92 -29.75 6.64
N ALA A 415 20.88 -28.93 6.17
CA ALA A 415 20.65 -27.50 5.95
C ALA A 415 19.61 -27.27 4.84
N ALA A 416 19.77 -27.91 3.68
CA ALA A 416 18.84 -27.86 2.56
C ALA A 416 17.45 -28.38 2.94
N ILE A 417 17.37 -29.49 3.68
CA ILE A 417 16.08 -30.03 4.15
C ILE A 417 15.41 -29.08 5.15
N THR A 418 16.17 -28.46 6.05
CA THR A 418 15.62 -27.48 7.00
C THR A 418 15.14 -26.22 6.28
N ILE A 419 15.89 -25.73 5.30
CA ILE A 419 15.53 -24.60 4.42
C ILE A 419 14.28 -24.95 3.60
N LEU A 420 14.15 -26.20 3.12
CA LEU A 420 12.99 -26.70 2.40
C LEU A 420 11.73 -26.66 3.28
N ILE A 421 11.81 -27.21 4.50
CA ILE A 421 10.71 -27.18 5.49
C ILE A 421 10.32 -25.73 5.78
N ALA A 422 11.29 -24.86 6.01
CA ALA A 422 11.06 -23.43 6.25
C ALA A 422 10.38 -22.74 5.04
N GLY A 423 10.79 -23.07 3.81
CA GLY A 423 10.18 -22.60 2.57
C GLY A 423 8.73 -23.03 2.42
N VAL A 424 8.42 -24.31 2.67
CA VAL A 424 7.06 -24.82 2.65
C VAL A 424 6.19 -24.13 3.70
N ILE A 425 6.69 -23.97 4.93
CA ILE A 425 5.99 -23.26 6.00
C ILE A 425 5.71 -21.80 5.59
N ALA A 426 6.70 -21.06 5.08
CA ALA A 426 6.50 -19.69 4.62
C ALA A 426 5.51 -19.60 3.46
N MET A 427 5.55 -20.54 2.52
CA MET A 427 4.62 -20.59 1.40
C MET A 427 3.19 -20.81 1.89
N LEU A 428 2.97 -21.78 2.79
CA LEU A 428 1.67 -22.06 3.40
C LEU A 428 1.16 -20.88 4.21
N ILE A 429 2.00 -20.28 5.06
CA ILE A 429 1.65 -19.07 5.82
C ILE A 429 1.31 -17.92 4.88
N GLY A 430 2.08 -17.71 3.81
CA GLY A 430 1.79 -16.72 2.79
C GLY A 430 0.42 -16.91 2.15
N ILE A 431 0.08 -18.16 1.78
CA ILE A 431 -1.25 -18.51 1.24
C ILE A 431 -2.36 -18.26 2.27
N VAL A 432 -2.16 -18.65 3.53
CA VAL A 432 -3.13 -18.43 4.61
C VAL A 432 -3.32 -16.94 4.88
N SER A 433 -2.24 -16.17 5.01
CA SER A 433 -2.24 -14.72 5.17
C SER A 433 -2.93 -14.03 3.99
N TYR A 434 -2.65 -14.48 2.76
CA TYR A 434 -3.33 -13.99 1.55
C TYR A 434 -4.85 -14.23 1.62
N ARG A 435 -5.28 -15.44 2.01
CA ARG A 435 -6.71 -15.77 2.14
C ARG A 435 -7.39 -14.99 3.27
N GLN A 436 -6.73 -14.82 4.42
CA GLN A 436 -7.29 -14.11 5.57
C GLN A 436 -7.40 -12.59 5.33
N MET A 437 -6.47 -12.01 4.56
CA MET A 437 -6.43 -10.57 4.28
C MET A 437 -7.05 -10.22 2.93
N LYS A 438 -7.73 -11.16 2.27
CA LYS A 438 -8.40 -10.94 0.98
C LYS A 438 -9.47 -9.85 1.17
N ASP A 439 -9.16 -8.65 0.69
CA ASP A 439 -10.02 -7.47 0.73
C ASP A 439 -11.13 -7.51 -0.31
N ARG A 440 -10.85 -8.20 -1.42
CA ARG A 440 -11.78 -8.54 -2.49
C ARG A 440 -11.89 -10.06 -2.56
N PRO A 441 -12.75 -10.71 -1.73
CA PRO A 441 -12.90 -12.17 -1.68
C PRO A 441 -13.28 -12.78 -3.02
N ASN A 442 -13.70 -11.92 -3.94
CA ASN A 442 -14.31 -12.23 -5.18
C ASN A 442 -13.49 -11.81 -6.43
N VAL A 443 -12.23 -11.44 -6.25
CA VAL A 443 -11.37 -11.08 -7.39
C VAL A 443 -10.15 -11.99 -7.37
N SER A 444 -9.89 -12.69 -8.47
CA SER A 444 -8.73 -13.56 -8.59
C SER A 444 -7.42 -12.74 -8.60
N LEU A 445 -6.29 -13.33 -8.20
CA LEU A 445 -5.00 -12.62 -8.30
C LEU A 445 -4.55 -12.48 -9.75
N TRP A 446 -4.96 -13.46 -10.56
CA TRP A 446 -4.63 -13.51 -11.97
C TRP A 446 -5.34 -12.39 -12.75
N SER A 447 -6.64 -12.17 -12.50
CA SER A 447 -7.39 -11.07 -13.10
C SER A 447 -6.77 -9.72 -12.77
N ASP A 448 -6.30 -9.54 -11.53
CA ASP A 448 -5.47 -8.39 -11.18
C ASP A 448 -4.21 -8.38 -12.06
N ILE A 449 -3.33 -9.38 -12.00
CA ILE A 449 -2.08 -9.40 -12.81
C ILE A 449 -2.32 -9.13 -14.31
N ALA A 450 -3.37 -9.71 -14.91
CA ALA A 450 -3.79 -9.47 -16.28
C ALA A 450 -4.07 -8.00 -16.56
N ASN A 451 -4.89 -7.40 -15.70
CA ASN A 451 -5.29 -6.00 -15.81
C ASN A 451 -4.09 -5.09 -15.54
N ALA A 452 -3.14 -5.48 -14.69
CA ALA A 452 -1.89 -4.75 -14.47
C ALA A 452 -1.03 -4.70 -15.73
N LEU A 453 -0.85 -5.84 -16.39
CA LEU A 453 -0.07 -5.95 -17.63
C LEU A 453 -0.71 -5.16 -18.77
N LYS A 454 -2.04 -5.02 -18.76
CA LYS A 454 -2.78 -4.15 -19.69
C LYS A 454 -2.76 -2.66 -19.32
N GLY A 455 -2.18 -2.28 -18.18
CA GLY A 455 -2.18 -0.90 -17.67
C GLY A 455 -3.52 -0.46 -17.05
N GLU A 456 -4.34 -1.41 -16.65
CA GLU A 456 -5.74 -1.25 -16.23
C GLU A 456 -5.98 -1.43 -14.72
N LEU A 457 -4.96 -1.85 -13.95
CA LEU A 457 -5.16 -2.25 -12.55
C LEU A 457 -5.46 -1.10 -11.58
N GLY A 458 -4.95 0.10 -11.87
CA GLY A 458 -5.03 1.26 -10.97
C GLY A 458 -6.44 1.78 -10.68
N SER A 459 -7.47 1.16 -11.25
CA SER A 459 -8.86 1.62 -11.18
C SER A 459 -9.81 0.70 -10.39
N ILE A 460 -9.44 -0.53 -10.02
CA ILE A 460 -10.36 -1.47 -9.33
C ILE A 460 -10.37 -1.26 -7.80
N THR A 461 -9.42 -0.49 -7.25
CA THR A 461 -9.46 -0.07 -5.84
C THR A 461 -10.38 1.15 -5.68
N GLY A 462 -11.69 0.93 -5.78
CA GLY A 462 -12.67 1.98 -5.50
C GLY A 462 -12.45 2.56 -4.10
N ALA A 463 -12.63 3.88 -3.97
CA ALA A 463 -12.66 4.54 -2.65
C ALA A 463 -13.72 3.85 -1.77
N THR A 464 -13.38 3.54 -0.53
CA THR A 464 -14.35 2.97 0.43
C THR A 464 -15.39 4.02 0.76
N THR A 465 -16.59 3.89 0.21
CA THR A 465 -17.74 4.76 0.51
C THR A 465 -18.54 4.21 1.69
N LYS A 466 -19.32 5.08 2.35
CA LYS A 466 -20.25 4.66 3.42
C LYS A 466 -21.49 3.98 2.84
N GLY A 467 -21.88 4.35 1.62
CA GLY A 467 -23.02 3.82 0.88
C GLY A 467 -22.66 2.68 -0.07
N LEU A 468 -23.69 2.13 -0.72
CA LEU A 468 -23.62 1.00 -1.66
C LEU A 468 -23.97 1.48 -3.08
N PHE A 469 -23.20 1.06 -4.08
CA PHE A 469 -23.45 1.46 -5.48
C PHE A 469 -23.79 0.25 -6.36
N ILE A 470 -24.94 0.28 -7.02
CA ILE A 470 -25.44 -0.79 -7.90
C ILE A 470 -25.75 -0.21 -9.28
N ALA A 471 -25.24 -0.83 -10.34
CA ALA A 471 -25.54 -0.47 -11.71
C ALA A 471 -26.36 -1.56 -12.42
N PHE A 472 -27.27 -1.15 -13.30
CA PHE A 472 -27.99 -2.04 -14.20
C PHE A 472 -27.53 -1.82 -15.64
N GLU A 473 -27.15 -2.90 -16.30
CA GLU A 473 -26.62 -2.91 -17.66
C GLU A 473 -27.38 -3.94 -18.53
N GLY A 474 -27.20 -3.84 -19.85
CA GLY A 474 -27.85 -4.71 -20.83
C GLY A 474 -28.46 -3.96 -22.02
N GLY A 475 -28.90 -4.73 -23.01
CA GLY A 475 -29.49 -4.24 -24.26
C GLY A 475 -30.83 -3.52 -24.08
N GLU A 476 -31.37 -2.99 -25.18
CA GLU A 476 -32.65 -2.26 -25.14
C GLU A 476 -33.83 -3.21 -24.93
N GLY A 477 -34.88 -2.75 -24.27
CA GLY A 477 -36.08 -3.57 -23.98
C GLY A 477 -35.87 -4.73 -23.00
N SER A 478 -34.71 -4.83 -22.34
CA SER A 478 -34.40 -5.93 -21.40
C SER A 478 -35.08 -5.83 -20.02
N GLY A 479 -35.73 -4.71 -19.70
CA GLY A 479 -36.47 -4.53 -18.44
C GLY A 479 -35.69 -3.86 -17.31
N LYS A 480 -34.51 -3.27 -17.59
CA LYS A 480 -33.68 -2.56 -16.59
C LYS A 480 -34.46 -1.56 -15.75
N SER A 481 -35.19 -0.65 -16.40
CA SER A 481 -35.94 0.41 -15.72
C SER A 481 -37.11 -0.12 -14.88
N THR A 482 -37.58 -1.34 -15.13
CA THR A 482 -38.55 -2.03 -14.27
C THR A 482 -37.85 -2.57 -13.02
N GLN A 483 -36.75 -3.30 -13.21
CA GLN A 483 -36.01 -3.93 -12.12
C GLN A 483 -35.36 -2.92 -11.16
N THR A 484 -34.86 -1.79 -11.67
CA THR A 484 -34.30 -0.73 -10.81
C THR A 484 -35.36 -0.15 -9.86
N LYS A 485 -36.61 0.00 -10.32
CA LYS A 485 -37.72 0.49 -9.48
C LYS A 485 -38.16 -0.54 -8.44
N LEU A 486 -38.25 -1.81 -8.83
CA LEU A 486 -38.58 -2.90 -7.92
C LEU A 486 -37.52 -3.05 -6.83
N LEU A 487 -36.23 -3.03 -7.20
CA LEU A 487 -35.13 -3.09 -6.24
C LEU A 487 -35.13 -1.88 -5.29
N LYS A 488 -35.38 -0.67 -5.81
CA LYS A 488 -35.54 0.53 -4.98
C LYS A 488 -36.63 0.34 -3.93
N ALA A 489 -37.81 -0.11 -4.34
CA ALA A 489 -38.95 -0.31 -3.43
C ALA A 489 -38.63 -1.35 -2.35
N TRP A 490 -38.00 -2.47 -2.71
CA TRP A 490 -37.57 -3.48 -1.75
C TRP A 490 -36.56 -2.94 -0.72
N LEU A 491 -35.54 -2.20 -1.17
CA LEU A 491 -34.54 -1.59 -0.28
C LEU A 491 -35.13 -0.50 0.64
N GLU A 492 -36.05 0.32 0.13
CA GLU A 492 -36.76 1.32 0.93
C GLU A 492 -37.67 0.67 1.98
N ASP A 493 -38.22 -0.51 1.70
CA ASP A 493 -38.97 -1.30 2.69
C ASP A 493 -38.06 -1.87 3.79
N GLN A 494 -36.79 -2.16 3.47
CA GLN A 494 -35.76 -2.55 4.43
C GLN A 494 -35.14 -1.37 5.22
N GLU A 495 -35.74 -0.18 5.13
CA GLU A 495 -35.33 1.06 5.80
C GLU A 495 -34.00 1.65 5.31
N HIS A 496 -33.61 1.37 4.07
CA HIS A 496 -32.49 2.03 3.43
C HIS A 496 -32.91 3.29 2.67
N SER A 497 -32.03 4.28 2.64
CA SER A 497 -32.16 5.47 1.79
C SER A 497 -31.61 5.14 0.41
N VAL A 498 -32.41 5.31 -0.63
CA VAL A 498 -32.06 4.88 -1.99
C VAL A 498 -32.19 6.03 -2.98
N VAL A 499 -31.10 6.33 -3.67
CA VAL A 499 -31.05 7.28 -4.78
C VAL A 499 -31.09 6.50 -6.09
N LEU A 500 -32.16 6.70 -6.86
CA LEU A 500 -32.29 6.13 -8.20
C LEU A 500 -31.88 7.17 -9.25
N SER A 501 -30.98 6.78 -10.15
CA SER A 501 -30.51 7.62 -11.25
C SER A 501 -30.35 6.85 -12.55
N ARG A 502 -29.89 7.52 -13.62
CA ARG A 502 -29.67 6.95 -14.95
C ARG A 502 -28.61 7.72 -15.74
N GLU A 503 -27.96 7.04 -16.68
CA GLU A 503 -27.02 7.65 -17.63
C GLU A 503 -27.41 7.36 -19.08
N PRO A 504 -27.42 8.36 -19.99
CA PRO A 504 -27.26 9.78 -19.72
C PRO A 504 -28.57 10.38 -19.17
N GLY A 505 -28.49 11.52 -18.47
CA GLY A 505 -29.69 12.25 -18.02
C GLY A 505 -30.04 12.16 -16.53
N GLY A 506 -29.07 11.81 -15.68
CA GLY A 506 -29.21 11.81 -14.22
C GLY A 506 -29.10 13.21 -13.57
N THR A 507 -28.76 14.24 -14.36
CA THR A 507 -28.54 15.62 -13.91
C THR A 507 -29.16 16.62 -14.89
N PRO A 508 -29.31 17.92 -14.53
CA PRO A 508 -29.74 18.95 -15.48
C PRO A 508 -28.86 18.99 -16.73
N LEU A 509 -27.53 19.09 -16.56
CA LEU A 509 -26.57 19.02 -17.67
C LEU A 509 -26.70 17.70 -18.46
N GLY A 510 -26.89 16.59 -17.75
CA GLY A 510 -27.06 15.29 -18.37
C GLY A 510 -28.31 15.18 -19.23
N ASN A 511 -29.40 15.88 -18.88
CA ASN A 511 -30.61 15.90 -19.71
C ASN A 511 -30.39 16.67 -21.02
N ASP A 512 -29.62 17.75 -20.98
CA ASP A 512 -29.21 18.48 -22.19
C ASP A 512 -28.35 17.59 -23.08
N LEU A 513 -27.33 16.93 -22.50
CA LEU A 513 -26.47 15.98 -23.21
C LEU A 513 -27.27 14.79 -23.75
N ARG A 514 -28.22 14.26 -22.99
CA ARG A 514 -29.13 13.18 -23.43
C ARG A 514 -29.93 13.60 -24.66
N THR A 515 -30.42 14.84 -24.68
CA THR A 515 -31.18 15.37 -25.82
C THR A 515 -30.32 15.40 -27.08
N ILE A 516 -29.07 15.86 -26.96
CA ILE A 516 -28.09 15.84 -28.06
C ILE A 516 -27.80 14.41 -28.51
N LEU A 517 -27.51 13.51 -27.57
CA LEU A 517 -27.09 12.14 -27.85
C LEU A 517 -28.19 11.28 -28.48
N LEU A 518 -29.46 11.45 -28.09
CA LEU A 518 -30.54 10.53 -28.47
C LEU A 518 -31.52 11.11 -29.51
N SER A 519 -31.55 12.42 -29.72
CA SER A 519 -32.46 13.02 -30.70
C SER A 519 -32.03 12.72 -32.14
N HIS A 520 -33.00 12.35 -32.98
CA HIS A 520 -32.81 12.25 -34.43
C HIS A 520 -32.46 13.59 -35.08
N SER A 521 -32.83 14.72 -34.46
CA SER A 521 -32.55 16.06 -34.98
C SER A 521 -31.08 16.46 -34.90
N THR A 522 -30.27 15.77 -34.09
CA THR A 522 -28.83 16.07 -33.95
C THR A 522 -28.02 15.66 -35.18
N GLY A 523 -28.54 14.73 -35.99
CA GLY A 523 -27.83 14.19 -37.15
C GLY A 523 -26.70 13.23 -36.75
N VAL A 524 -25.68 13.13 -37.60
CA VAL A 524 -24.56 12.18 -37.42
C VAL A 524 -23.54 12.75 -36.43
N ILE A 525 -23.29 12.01 -35.34
CA ILE A 525 -22.24 12.30 -34.36
C ILE A 525 -21.07 11.34 -34.63
N SER A 526 -19.84 11.86 -34.68
CA SER A 526 -18.67 10.97 -34.83
C SER A 526 -18.52 10.05 -33.60
N PRO A 527 -18.07 8.79 -33.75
CA PRO A 527 -17.92 7.85 -32.64
C PRO A 527 -17.13 8.39 -31.44
N ARG A 528 -16.03 9.12 -31.70
CA ARG A 528 -15.21 9.72 -30.64
C ARG A 528 -15.93 10.87 -29.93
N ALA A 529 -16.68 11.71 -30.66
CA ALA A 529 -17.46 12.77 -30.04
C ALA A 529 -18.59 12.19 -29.17
N GLU A 530 -19.26 11.13 -29.64
CA GLU A 530 -20.28 10.41 -28.87
C GLU A 530 -19.69 9.87 -27.55
N ALA A 531 -18.54 9.19 -27.60
CA ALA A 531 -17.85 8.69 -26.40
C ALA A 531 -17.47 9.80 -25.40
N LEU A 532 -16.99 10.94 -25.89
CA LEU A 532 -16.60 12.07 -25.04
C LEU A 532 -17.81 12.75 -24.39
N LEU A 533 -18.95 12.84 -25.08
CA LEU A 533 -20.19 13.40 -24.51
C LEU A 533 -20.75 12.51 -23.40
N TYR A 534 -20.73 11.18 -23.58
CA TYR A 534 -21.06 10.23 -22.53
C TYR A 534 -20.12 10.32 -21.33
N ALA A 535 -18.81 10.48 -21.58
CA ALA A 535 -17.84 10.67 -20.51
C ALA A 535 -18.07 11.98 -19.74
N ALA A 536 -18.48 13.06 -20.42
CA ALA A 536 -18.80 14.34 -19.80
C ALA A 536 -20.06 14.27 -18.91
N ASP A 537 -21.14 13.65 -19.40
CA ASP A 537 -22.36 13.40 -18.60
C ASP A 537 -22.01 12.64 -17.32
N ARG A 538 -21.27 11.53 -17.46
CA ARG A 538 -20.88 10.68 -16.35
C ARG A 538 -20.00 11.39 -15.32
N ALA A 539 -19.00 12.15 -15.78
CA ALA A 539 -18.12 12.90 -14.86
C ALA A 539 -18.93 13.86 -13.98
N HIS A 540 -19.86 14.59 -14.59
CA HIS A 540 -20.73 15.49 -13.84
C HIS A 540 -21.70 14.74 -12.94
N HIS A 541 -22.25 13.61 -13.39
CA HIS A 541 -23.17 12.79 -12.60
C HIS A 541 -22.51 12.20 -11.36
N VAL A 542 -21.27 11.70 -11.48
CA VAL A 542 -20.47 11.23 -10.35
C VAL A 542 -20.23 12.36 -9.35
N PHE A 543 -19.80 13.53 -9.83
CA PHE A 543 -19.52 14.69 -8.99
C PHE A 543 -20.76 15.21 -8.24
N SER A 544 -21.90 15.31 -8.92
CA SER A 544 -23.07 16.02 -8.40
C SER A 544 -24.11 15.15 -7.68
N VAL A 545 -24.17 13.85 -7.99
CA VAL A 545 -25.22 12.95 -7.47
C VAL A 545 -24.63 11.72 -6.80
N ILE A 546 -23.84 10.93 -7.54
CA ILE A 546 -23.45 9.59 -7.08
C ILE A 546 -22.51 9.68 -5.88
N ARG A 547 -21.39 10.42 -5.99
CA ARG A 547 -20.38 10.49 -4.91
C ARG A 547 -20.97 11.12 -3.64
N PRO A 548 -21.69 12.26 -3.69
CA PRO A 548 -22.32 12.83 -2.49
C PRO A 548 -23.29 11.85 -1.79
N ALA A 549 -24.10 11.11 -2.54
CA ALA A 549 -25.03 10.12 -1.97
C ALA A 549 -24.29 8.96 -1.29
N LEU A 550 -23.24 8.43 -1.93
CA LEU A 550 -22.43 7.36 -1.35
C LEU A 550 -21.65 7.81 -0.10
N GLU A 551 -21.22 9.07 -0.04
CA GLU A 551 -20.58 9.66 1.15
C GLU A 551 -21.57 9.87 2.30
N ALA A 552 -22.84 10.18 1.97
CA ALA A 552 -23.94 10.28 2.94
C ALA A 552 -24.41 8.91 3.49
N GLY A 553 -23.91 7.80 2.93
CA GLY A 553 -24.32 6.46 3.32
C GLY A 553 -25.60 5.98 2.66
N ASP A 554 -26.01 6.56 1.54
CA ASP A 554 -27.18 6.12 0.78
C ASP A 554 -26.82 4.99 -0.20
N ILE A 555 -27.83 4.22 -0.62
CA ILE A 555 -27.69 3.24 -1.71
C ILE A 555 -27.97 3.94 -3.03
N VAL A 556 -27.04 3.90 -3.98
CA VAL A 556 -27.24 4.45 -5.31
C VAL A 556 -27.53 3.31 -6.29
N ILE A 557 -28.65 3.40 -7.01
CA ILE A 557 -29.00 2.51 -8.12
C ILE A 557 -28.96 3.35 -9.40
N THR A 558 -28.20 2.93 -10.41
CA THR A 558 -28.17 3.61 -11.71
C THR A 558 -28.58 2.68 -12.85
N ASP A 559 -29.42 3.17 -13.75
CA ASP A 559 -29.69 2.55 -15.05
C ASP A 559 -28.61 3.03 -16.05
N ARG A 560 -27.70 2.12 -16.40
CA ARG A 560 -26.43 2.34 -17.10
C ARG A 560 -25.36 3.08 -16.30
N TYR A 561 -24.11 2.71 -16.53
CA TYR A 561 -22.93 3.35 -15.98
C TYR A 561 -21.71 3.15 -16.89
N PHE A 562 -20.57 2.80 -16.30
CA PHE A 562 -19.26 2.63 -16.91
C PHE A 562 -19.23 1.59 -18.04
N ASP A 563 -19.84 0.42 -17.82
CA ASP A 563 -19.76 -0.71 -18.76
C ASP A 563 -20.56 -0.41 -20.05
N SER A 564 -21.63 0.39 -19.96
CA SER A 564 -22.39 0.88 -21.12
C SER A 564 -21.52 1.62 -22.15
N SER A 565 -20.53 2.41 -21.73
CA SER A 565 -19.66 3.11 -22.70
C SER A 565 -18.75 2.16 -23.45
N ILE A 566 -18.24 1.13 -22.78
CA ILE A 566 -17.39 0.11 -23.41
C ILE A 566 -18.22 -0.69 -24.42
N ALA A 567 -19.44 -1.07 -24.06
CA ALA A 567 -20.31 -1.82 -24.95
C ALA A 567 -20.78 -1.00 -26.17
N TYR A 568 -21.33 0.20 -25.97
CA TYR A 568 -21.92 0.99 -27.07
C TYR A 568 -20.86 1.68 -27.92
N GLN A 569 -19.92 2.38 -27.31
CA GLN A 569 -18.91 3.14 -28.06
C GLN A 569 -17.67 2.30 -28.37
N GLY A 570 -17.28 1.35 -27.52
CA GLY A 570 -16.22 0.38 -27.85
C GLY A 570 -16.69 -0.61 -28.91
N ALA A 571 -17.47 -1.62 -28.51
CA ALA A 571 -17.88 -2.70 -29.43
C ALA A 571 -18.90 -2.26 -30.49
N GLY A 572 -19.92 -1.48 -30.09
CA GLY A 572 -20.97 -1.01 -31.01
C GLY A 572 -20.41 -0.12 -32.13
N ARG A 573 -19.67 0.93 -31.77
CA ARG A 573 -19.05 1.88 -32.71
C ARG A 573 -17.65 1.48 -33.21
N ILE A 574 -17.15 0.31 -32.82
CA ILE A 574 -15.84 -0.24 -33.24
C ILE A 574 -14.69 0.72 -32.89
N LEU A 575 -14.76 1.31 -31.69
CA LEU A 575 -13.59 1.94 -31.06
C LEU A 575 -12.83 0.88 -30.27
N GLU A 576 -11.53 1.12 -30.05
CA GLU A 576 -10.73 0.25 -29.19
C GLU A 576 -11.31 0.30 -27.76
N PRO A 577 -11.81 -0.83 -27.21
CA PRO A 577 -12.51 -0.84 -25.91
C PRO A 577 -11.65 -0.31 -24.76
N GLY A 578 -10.34 -0.57 -24.76
CA GLY A 578 -9.40 -0.07 -23.76
C GLY A 578 -9.29 1.46 -23.72
N GLU A 579 -9.32 2.14 -24.87
CA GLU A 579 -9.32 3.61 -24.96
C GLU A 579 -10.59 4.20 -24.36
N VAL A 580 -11.76 3.62 -24.68
CA VAL A 580 -13.06 4.07 -24.14
C VAL A 580 -13.15 3.82 -22.63
N ALA A 581 -12.66 2.66 -22.18
CA ALA A 581 -12.56 2.33 -20.77
C ALA A 581 -11.64 3.32 -20.04
N ARG A 582 -10.48 3.67 -20.61
CA ARG A 582 -9.54 4.65 -20.03
C ARG A 582 -10.18 6.03 -19.84
N ILE A 583 -10.92 6.53 -20.84
CA ILE A 583 -11.62 7.83 -20.75
C ILE A 583 -12.72 7.76 -19.68
N SER A 584 -13.51 6.69 -19.68
CA SER A 584 -14.59 6.50 -18.71
C SER A 584 -14.07 6.37 -17.27
N ARG A 585 -12.88 5.79 -17.08
CA ARG A 585 -12.22 5.68 -15.77
C ARG A 585 -11.74 7.03 -15.26
N TRP A 586 -11.15 7.82 -16.15
CA TRP A 586 -10.74 9.17 -15.82
C TRP A 586 -11.95 10.04 -15.44
N ALA A 587 -13.03 9.97 -16.23
CA ALA A 587 -14.26 10.70 -15.97
C ALA A 587 -14.90 10.40 -14.61
N THR A 588 -14.80 9.14 -14.15
CA THR A 588 -15.41 8.67 -12.89
C THR A 588 -14.47 8.73 -11.70
N GLU A 589 -13.22 9.18 -11.89
CA GLU A 589 -12.13 9.03 -10.92
C GLU A 589 -12.04 7.59 -10.38
N SER A 590 -12.24 6.61 -11.27
CA SER A 590 -12.27 5.17 -10.93
C SER A 590 -13.31 4.78 -9.87
N LEU A 591 -14.47 5.44 -9.84
CA LEU A 591 -15.62 4.96 -9.08
C LEU A 591 -16.27 3.78 -9.82
N PHE A 592 -16.36 2.62 -9.18
CA PHE A 592 -17.01 1.42 -9.73
C PHE A 592 -18.22 1.01 -8.89
N PRO A 593 -19.27 0.44 -9.51
CA PRO A 593 -20.35 -0.20 -8.78
C PRO A 593 -19.83 -1.37 -7.94
N THR A 594 -20.42 -1.56 -6.76
CA THR A 594 -20.21 -2.76 -5.94
C THR A 594 -20.80 -4.00 -6.61
N LEU A 595 -21.88 -3.84 -7.37
CA LEU A 595 -22.51 -4.88 -8.16
C LEU A 595 -23.05 -4.28 -9.47
N THR A 596 -22.76 -4.92 -10.59
CA THR A 596 -23.42 -4.64 -11.87
C THR A 596 -24.37 -5.79 -12.22
N ILE A 597 -25.63 -5.48 -12.50
CA ILE A 597 -26.64 -6.47 -12.88
C ILE A 597 -26.86 -6.35 -14.40
N ILE A 598 -26.56 -7.42 -15.14
CA ILE A 598 -26.77 -7.49 -16.59
C ILE A 598 -28.04 -8.29 -16.86
N LEU A 599 -28.99 -7.68 -17.54
CA LEU A 599 -30.15 -8.38 -18.10
C LEU A 599 -29.84 -8.78 -19.54
N ASP A 600 -29.48 -10.05 -19.74
CA ASP A 600 -29.14 -10.59 -21.05
C ASP A 600 -30.40 -10.92 -21.86
N LEU A 601 -30.59 -10.25 -22.99
CA LEU A 601 -31.71 -10.48 -23.88
C LEU A 601 -31.22 -10.38 -25.33
N PRO A 602 -31.56 -11.34 -26.21
CA PRO A 602 -31.28 -11.22 -27.65
C PRO A 602 -31.80 -9.88 -28.20
N ALA A 603 -30.98 -9.22 -29.02
CA ALA A 603 -31.27 -7.84 -29.45
C ALA A 603 -32.55 -7.75 -30.28
N GLU A 604 -32.86 -8.77 -31.06
CA GLU A 604 -34.09 -8.87 -31.86
C GLU A 604 -35.34 -8.78 -30.98
N ILE A 605 -35.37 -9.57 -29.90
CA ILE A 605 -36.48 -9.59 -28.93
C ILE A 605 -36.58 -8.24 -28.22
N GLY A 606 -35.45 -7.70 -27.76
CA GLY A 606 -35.39 -6.43 -27.05
C GLY A 606 -35.89 -5.25 -27.88
N LEU A 607 -35.42 -5.11 -29.12
CA LEU A 607 -35.84 -4.07 -30.04
C LEU A 607 -37.32 -4.19 -30.44
N GLY A 608 -37.86 -5.42 -30.50
CA GLY A 608 -39.28 -5.68 -30.76
C GLY A 608 -40.22 -5.18 -29.65
N ARG A 609 -39.71 -4.98 -28.43
CA ARG A 609 -40.49 -4.44 -27.29
C ARG A 609 -40.60 -2.91 -27.31
N LEU A 610 -39.84 -2.22 -28.17
CA LEU A 610 -39.80 -0.76 -28.22
C LEU A 610 -40.95 -0.18 -29.07
N LYS A 611 -41.70 0.78 -28.52
CA LYS A 611 -42.80 1.47 -29.24
C LYS A 611 -42.30 2.59 -30.15
N LYS A 612 -41.23 3.28 -29.76
CA LYS A 612 -40.59 4.36 -30.51
C LYS A 612 -39.10 4.28 -30.27
N LYS A 613 -38.32 4.34 -31.35
CA LYS A 613 -36.87 4.22 -31.31
C LYS A 613 -36.20 5.59 -31.31
N ASP A 614 -35.27 5.80 -30.38
CA ASP A 614 -34.34 6.92 -30.42
C ASP A 614 -33.21 6.70 -31.45
N ARG A 615 -32.27 7.64 -31.54
CA ARG A 615 -31.17 7.57 -32.52
C ARG A 615 -30.33 6.30 -32.39
N LEU A 616 -30.03 5.84 -31.17
CA LEU A 616 -29.20 4.65 -30.94
C LEU A 616 -30.02 3.36 -31.11
N GLU A 617 -31.29 3.37 -30.71
CA GLU A 617 -32.22 2.24 -30.88
C GLU A 617 -32.58 1.97 -32.35
N SER A 618 -32.33 2.94 -33.24
CA SER A 618 -32.50 2.83 -34.69
C SER A 618 -31.28 2.26 -35.42
N GLU A 619 -30.19 1.91 -34.71
CA GLU A 619 -29.03 1.26 -35.32
C GLU A 619 -29.35 -0.17 -35.80
N PRO A 620 -28.54 -0.75 -36.71
CA PRO A 620 -28.79 -2.09 -37.24
C PRO A 620 -28.70 -3.18 -36.16
N LEU A 621 -29.37 -4.32 -36.36
CA LEU A 621 -29.38 -5.44 -35.39
C LEU A 621 -27.97 -5.89 -34.97
N ASN A 622 -27.02 -5.92 -35.91
CA ASN A 622 -25.64 -6.34 -35.62
C ASN A 622 -24.91 -5.40 -34.63
N PHE A 623 -25.29 -4.13 -34.55
CA PHE A 623 -24.75 -3.16 -33.58
C PHE A 623 -25.18 -3.55 -32.16
N HIS A 624 -26.46 -3.89 -32.00
CA HIS A 624 -27.01 -4.31 -30.72
C HIS A 624 -26.52 -5.70 -30.27
N GLU A 625 -26.32 -6.64 -31.20
CA GLU A 625 -25.70 -7.93 -30.87
C GLU A 625 -24.23 -7.78 -30.44
N ARG A 626 -23.43 -6.90 -31.07
CA ARG A 626 -22.08 -6.60 -30.59
C ARG A 626 -22.08 -6.05 -29.17
N ILE A 627 -23.01 -5.15 -28.85
CA ILE A 627 -23.19 -4.59 -27.50
C ILE A 627 -23.50 -5.70 -26.49
N ARG A 628 -24.43 -6.60 -26.84
CA ARG A 628 -24.79 -7.74 -25.99
C ARG A 628 -23.58 -8.63 -25.71
N GLN A 629 -22.85 -9.02 -26.76
CA GLN A 629 -21.66 -9.87 -26.62
C GLN A 629 -20.58 -9.20 -25.76
N GLU A 630 -20.37 -7.89 -25.90
CA GLU A 630 -19.40 -7.16 -25.07
C GLU A 630 -19.78 -7.18 -23.59
N TYR A 631 -21.06 -7.00 -23.23
CA TYR A 631 -21.49 -7.14 -21.83
C TYR A 631 -21.19 -8.53 -21.27
N LEU A 632 -21.46 -9.59 -22.04
CA LEU A 632 -21.19 -10.97 -21.62
C LEU A 632 -19.67 -11.21 -21.49
N GLN A 633 -18.86 -10.66 -22.38
CA GLN A 633 -17.41 -10.74 -22.30
C GLN A 633 -16.86 -10.02 -21.07
N LEU A 634 -17.35 -8.81 -20.77
CA LEU A 634 -17.01 -8.07 -19.55
C LEU A 634 -17.39 -8.87 -18.29
N ALA A 635 -18.56 -9.51 -18.31
CA ALA A 635 -19.01 -10.37 -17.22
C ALA A 635 -18.12 -11.61 -17.04
N LEU A 636 -17.69 -12.26 -18.12
CA LEU A 636 -16.80 -13.43 -18.07
C LEU A 636 -15.41 -13.09 -17.52
N LEU A 637 -14.92 -11.87 -17.75
CA LEU A 637 -13.61 -11.42 -17.27
C LEU A 637 -13.59 -11.07 -15.77
N ASP A 638 -14.75 -10.76 -15.18
CA ASP A 638 -14.90 -10.36 -13.77
C ASP A 638 -16.21 -10.89 -13.16
N PRO A 639 -16.44 -12.22 -13.15
CA PRO A 639 -17.77 -12.83 -12.92
C PRO A 639 -18.37 -12.51 -11.56
N GLU A 640 -17.57 -12.05 -10.62
CA GLU A 640 -18.02 -11.80 -9.27
C GLU A 640 -18.50 -10.36 -9.02
N ARG A 641 -18.15 -9.41 -9.92
CA ARG A 641 -18.72 -8.05 -9.99
C ARG A 641 -20.08 -8.03 -10.69
N TYR A 642 -20.38 -9.06 -11.47
CA TYR A 642 -21.58 -9.14 -12.29
C TYR A 642 -22.61 -10.13 -11.75
N LEU A 643 -23.88 -9.80 -11.92
CA LEU A 643 -24.98 -10.76 -11.90
C LEU A 643 -25.61 -10.75 -13.29
N VAL A 644 -25.40 -11.82 -14.05
CA VAL A 644 -26.02 -12.00 -15.38
C VAL A 644 -27.31 -12.78 -15.21
N LEU A 645 -28.43 -12.23 -15.69
CA LEU A 645 -29.75 -12.85 -15.64
C LEU A 645 -30.34 -12.93 -17.04
N ASP A 646 -31.02 -14.04 -17.33
CA ASP A 646 -31.78 -14.20 -18.57
C ASP A 646 -33.01 -13.26 -18.55
N GLY A 647 -33.01 -12.28 -19.46
CA GLY A 647 -34.07 -11.28 -19.63
C GLY A 647 -35.36 -11.81 -20.25
N GLN A 648 -35.42 -13.11 -20.59
CA GLN A 648 -36.64 -13.79 -21.03
C GLN A 648 -37.47 -14.31 -19.86
N MET A 649 -36.90 -14.41 -18.66
CA MET A 649 -37.62 -14.80 -17.44
C MET A 649 -38.72 -13.79 -17.09
N SER A 650 -39.64 -14.20 -16.21
CA SER A 650 -40.69 -13.30 -15.70
C SER A 650 -40.07 -12.15 -14.90
N VAL A 651 -40.79 -11.03 -14.80
CA VAL A 651 -40.33 -9.86 -14.04
C VAL A 651 -40.10 -10.23 -12.57
N GLU A 652 -40.97 -11.07 -12.03
CA GLU A 652 -40.96 -11.56 -10.66
C GLU A 652 -39.74 -12.46 -10.40
N ASP A 653 -39.43 -13.40 -11.30
CA ASP A 653 -38.28 -14.30 -11.12
C ASP A 653 -36.95 -13.56 -11.23
N ILE A 654 -36.84 -12.63 -12.19
CA ILE A 654 -35.66 -11.76 -12.31
C ILE A 654 -35.49 -10.94 -11.02
N HIS A 655 -36.59 -10.37 -10.51
CA HIS A 655 -36.55 -9.57 -9.29
C HIS A 655 -36.13 -10.42 -8.08
N ALA A 656 -36.67 -11.63 -7.95
CA ALA A 656 -36.32 -12.58 -6.89
C ALA A 656 -34.82 -12.93 -6.90
N ALA A 657 -34.24 -13.17 -8.08
CA ALA A 657 -32.81 -13.42 -8.23
C ALA A 657 -31.96 -12.20 -7.84
N ILE A 658 -32.40 -11.00 -8.21
CA ILE A 658 -31.72 -9.74 -7.85
C ILE A 658 -31.72 -9.54 -6.34
N ILE A 659 -32.87 -9.64 -5.67
CA ILE A 659 -32.96 -9.41 -4.22
C ILE A 659 -32.11 -10.44 -3.44
N SER A 660 -32.11 -11.70 -3.88
CA SER A 660 -31.27 -12.74 -3.28
C SER A 660 -29.79 -12.33 -3.35
N ARG A 661 -29.31 -11.95 -4.53
CA ARG A 661 -27.91 -11.58 -4.74
C ARG A 661 -27.52 -10.30 -4.00
N VAL A 662 -28.43 -9.33 -3.89
CA VAL A 662 -28.19 -8.05 -3.19
C VAL A 662 -28.19 -8.26 -1.67
N ALA A 663 -29.08 -9.11 -1.13
CA ALA A 663 -29.14 -9.44 0.28
C ALA A 663 -27.83 -10.08 0.80
N ASP A 664 -27.17 -10.87 -0.04
CA ASP A 664 -25.90 -11.53 0.29
C ASP A 664 -24.67 -10.59 0.29
N LEU A 665 -24.83 -9.33 -0.13
CA LEU A 665 -23.71 -8.39 -0.19
C LEU A 665 -23.27 -7.97 1.23
N PRO A 666 -22.01 -8.23 1.64
CA PRO A 666 -21.51 -7.80 2.95
C PRO A 666 -21.56 -6.27 3.12
N ALA A 667 -21.46 -5.52 2.01
CA ALA A 667 -21.53 -4.07 2.02
C ALA A 667 -22.92 -3.54 2.43
N LEU A 668 -24.01 -4.26 2.11
CA LEU A 668 -25.37 -3.84 2.47
C LEU A 668 -25.55 -3.74 3.99
N SER A 669 -25.01 -4.71 4.74
CA SER A 669 -25.05 -4.71 6.21
C SER A 669 -24.35 -3.52 6.87
N LYS A 670 -23.45 -2.84 6.15
CA LYS A 670 -22.71 -1.66 6.63
C LYS A 670 -23.41 -0.35 6.31
N VAL A 671 -24.41 -0.36 5.42
CA VAL A 671 -25.17 0.82 5.06
C VAL A 671 -26.12 1.16 6.22
N PRO A 672 -26.10 2.40 6.76
CA PRO A 672 -26.98 2.79 7.84
C PRO A 672 -28.45 2.71 7.43
N LYS A 673 -29.30 2.16 8.31
CA LYS A 673 -30.75 2.22 8.16
C LYS A 673 -31.26 3.59 8.60
N LYS A 674 -32.13 4.22 7.81
CA LYS A 674 -32.83 5.45 8.17
C LYS A 674 -34.31 5.12 8.40
N PRO A 675 -34.85 5.29 9.63
CA PRO A 675 -36.24 4.95 9.91
C PRO A 675 -37.21 5.77 9.05
N LYS A 676 -38.31 5.16 8.60
CA LYS A 676 -39.41 5.86 7.90
C LYS A 676 -39.90 7.02 8.78
N TYR A 677 -39.70 8.27 8.34
CA TYR A 677 -40.23 9.44 9.02
C TYR A 677 -41.76 9.34 9.08
N ARG A 678 -42.32 8.96 10.24
CA ARG A 678 -43.74 9.18 10.53
C ARG A 678 -43.90 10.68 10.81
N PRO A 679 -44.73 11.42 10.06
CA PRO A 679 -44.91 12.83 10.36
C PRO A 679 -45.44 12.99 11.78
N HIS A 680 -44.74 13.81 12.56
CA HIS A 680 -45.11 14.20 13.92
C HIS A 680 -46.54 14.80 13.92
N PRO A 681 -47.39 14.57 14.96
CA PRO A 681 -48.78 15.05 15.00
C PRO A 681 -48.97 16.56 14.81
N LEU A 682 -47.89 17.35 14.90
CA LEU A 682 -47.90 18.80 14.73
C LEU A 682 -48.01 19.25 13.26
N GLN A 683 -47.73 18.39 12.27
CA GLN A 683 -47.97 18.70 10.85
C GLN A 683 -49.42 18.47 10.39
N ALA A 684 -50.23 17.73 11.16
CA ALA A 684 -51.67 17.61 10.91
C ALA A 684 -52.42 18.92 11.22
N ILE A 685 -51.88 19.74 12.13
CA ILE A 685 -52.45 21.05 12.51
C ILE A 685 -52.16 22.13 11.45
N ALA A 686 -51.06 22.00 10.69
CA ALA A 686 -50.76 22.90 9.57
C ALA A 686 -51.71 22.66 8.37
N LYS A 687 -52.19 21.43 8.17
CA LYS A 687 -53.17 21.10 7.11
C LYS A 687 -54.59 21.57 7.46
N SER A 688 -54.97 21.66 8.72
CA SER A 688 -56.28 22.22 9.13
C SER A 688 -56.32 23.76 9.03
N GLY A 689 -55.20 24.45 9.27
CA GLY A 689 -55.11 25.91 9.08
C GLY A 689 -55.27 26.37 7.62
N ALA A 690 -54.80 25.58 6.66
CA ALA A 690 -54.94 25.86 5.22
C ALA A 690 -56.40 25.75 4.72
N LEU A 691 -57.21 24.88 5.33
CA LEU A 691 -58.64 24.71 5.03
C LEU A 691 -59.50 25.90 5.51
N VAL A 692 -59.08 26.60 6.56
CA VAL A 692 -59.76 27.81 7.06
C VAL A 692 -59.50 29.02 6.15
N GLN A 693 -58.28 29.16 5.61
CA GLN A 693 -57.95 30.23 4.64
C GLN A 693 -58.58 30.01 3.26
N ALA A 694 -58.80 28.77 2.83
CA ALA A 694 -59.48 28.46 1.57
C ALA A 694 -60.98 28.81 1.60
N LYS A 695 -61.67 28.63 2.74
CA LYS A 695 -63.07 29.06 2.92
C LYS A 695 -63.24 30.58 2.93
N ALA A 696 -62.29 31.33 3.50
CA ALA A 696 -62.33 32.79 3.52
C ALA A 696 -62.18 33.42 2.11
N LYS A 697 -61.34 32.85 1.23
CA LYS A 697 -61.15 33.32 -0.16
C LYS A 697 -62.32 32.98 -1.09
N SER A 698 -63.13 31.97 -0.75
CA SER A 698 -64.33 31.61 -1.51
C SER A 698 -65.50 32.58 -1.25
N ALA A 699 -65.62 33.13 -0.04
CA ALA A 699 -66.69 34.06 0.32
C ALA A 699 -66.50 35.46 -0.31
N THR A 700 -65.26 35.91 -0.55
CA THR A 700 -64.97 37.24 -1.12
C THR A 700 -65.20 37.32 -2.64
N ARG A 701 -65.31 36.18 -3.34
CA ARG A 701 -65.43 36.13 -4.80
C ARG A 701 -66.88 36.18 -5.32
N ALA A 702 -67.87 36.16 -4.43
CA ALA A 702 -69.29 36.12 -4.78
C ALA A 702 -69.99 37.50 -4.83
N VAL A 703 -69.32 38.60 -4.44
CA VAL A 703 -69.99 39.91 -4.25
C VAL A 703 -69.76 40.92 -5.38
N THR A 704 -68.88 40.65 -6.36
CA THR A 704 -68.55 41.63 -7.42
C THR A 704 -68.95 41.19 -8.83
N LYS A 705 -70.27 41.17 -9.11
CA LYS A 705 -70.81 41.32 -10.48
C LYS A 705 -72.13 42.10 -10.47
N LYS A 706 -72.08 43.41 -10.72
CA LYS A 706 -73.13 44.21 -11.39
C LYS A 706 -72.48 45.45 -12.06
N PRO A 707 -72.84 45.84 -13.31
CA PRO A 707 -72.17 46.91 -14.05
C PRO A 707 -72.97 48.24 -14.07
N VAL A 708 -72.43 49.24 -14.81
CA VAL A 708 -73.03 50.54 -15.27
C VAL A 708 -72.60 51.76 -14.40
N ARG A 709 -72.13 52.96 -14.83
CA ARG A 709 -72.17 53.80 -16.06
C ARG A 709 -71.00 54.86 -16.05
N LYS A 710 -70.63 55.40 -17.23
CA LYS A 710 -69.79 56.62 -17.48
C LYS A 710 -70.55 57.93 -17.13
N PRO A 711 -69.92 59.13 -16.88
CA PRO A 711 -69.33 59.98 -17.96
C PRO A 711 -68.15 60.95 -17.61
N LYS A 712 -67.70 61.63 -18.68
CA LYS A 712 -66.61 62.61 -18.99
C LYS A 712 -66.28 63.75 -17.98
N SER A 713 -65.03 64.25 -17.98
CA SER A 713 -64.65 65.61 -18.47
C SER A 713 -63.14 65.95 -18.38
N ASP A 714 -62.75 66.88 -19.26
CA ASP A 714 -61.48 67.47 -19.71
C ASP A 714 -60.58 68.33 -18.75
N LYS A 715 -59.39 68.71 -19.30
CA LYS A 715 -58.46 69.88 -19.07
C LYS A 715 -57.25 69.73 -18.11
N SER A 716 -56.00 69.71 -18.62
CA SER A 716 -54.98 70.82 -18.79
C SER A 716 -54.13 71.06 -17.51
N VAL A 717 -52.78 71.23 -17.43
CA VAL A 717 -51.78 72.09 -18.10
C VAL A 717 -50.32 71.67 -17.70
N ALA A 718 -49.35 71.95 -18.59
CA ALA A 718 -47.88 72.21 -18.53
C ALA A 718 -47.03 71.99 -17.23
N THR A 719 -45.70 71.77 -17.24
CA THR A 719 -44.61 72.57 -17.89
C THR A 719 -43.22 71.85 -17.78
N THR A 720 -42.41 71.92 -18.85
CA THR A 720 -40.92 72.15 -18.99
C THR A 720 -39.95 71.90 -17.79
N THR A 721 -38.68 71.46 -17.89
CA THR A 721 -37.60 71.52 -18.91
C THR A 721 -36.39 70.64 -18.47
N LYS A 722 -35.56 70.25 -19.45
CA LYS A 722 -34.34 69.38 -19.49
C LYS A 722 -33.03 70.21 -19.21
N PRO A 723 -31.75 69.77 -19.46
CA PRO A 723 -31.09 68.43 -19.60
C PRO A 723 -29.61 68.33 -19.06
N ALA A 724 -28.93 67.20 -19.38
CA ALA A 724 -27.51 67.08 -19.87
C ALA A 724 -26.34 66.86 -18.87
N THR A 725 -25.74 65.65 -18.81
CA THR A 725 -24.45 65.16 -19.43
C THR A 725 -23.12 65.74 -18.90
N SER A 726 -22.14 64.89 -18.60
CA SER A 726 -20.85 64.79 -19.35
C SER A 726 -19.79 63.89 -18.67
N LYS A 727 -18.86 63.39 -19.49
CA LYS A 727 -17.69 62.58 -19.19
C LYS A 727 -16.44 63.46 -18.99
N SER A 728 -15.45 62.89 -18.30
CA SER A 728 -13.99 63.00 -18.54
C SER A 728 -13.28 64.33 -18.30
N SER A 729 -12.30 64.33 -17.37
CA SER A 729 -10.88 64.60 -17.69
C SER A 729 -10.01 64.57 -16.42
N ALA A 730 -8.73 64.34 -16.65
CA ALA A 730 -7.67 64.09 -15.67
C ALA A 730 -7.19 65.35 -14.91
N SER A 731 -6.67 65.17 -13.71
CA SER A 731 -5.47 65.85 -13.20
C SER A 731 -5.03 65.29 -11.84
N LYS A 732 -3.73 64.98 -11.72
CA LYS A 732 -2.92 65.04 -10.49
C LYS A 732 -2.29 66.45 -10.44
N PRO A 733 -1.68 66.98 -9.34
CA PRO A 733 -0.98 66.26 -8.26
C PRO A 733 -1.11 66.84 -6.83
N ALA A 734 -0.69 66.08 -5.81
CA ALA A 734 -0.17 66.65 -4.56
C ALA A 734 0.80 65.67 -3.87
N THR A 735 1.97 66.20 -3.57
CA THR A 735 3.13 65.60 -2.88
C THR A 735 2.98 65.64 -1.36
N SER A 736 3.44 64.62 -0.62
CA SER A 736 4.54 64.76 0.35
C SER A 736 4.95 63.44 1.05
N LYS A 737 6.26 63.18 1.01
CA LYS A 737 7.19 62.63 2.05
C LYS A 737 6.83 61.30 2.74
N SER A 738 7.64 60.24 2.53
CA SER A 738 8.79 59.81 3.38
C SER A 738 8.39 58.58 4.25
N SER A 739 9.10 57.46 4.42
CA SER A 739 10.44 56.96 4.08
C SER A 739 10.47 55.40 4.21
N LYS A 740 11.57 54.79 3.71
CA LYS A 740 12.15 53.45 4.03
C LYS A 740 11.43 52.21 3.46
N ALA A 741 11.91 51.57 2.40
CA ALA A 741 13.14 50.78 2.22
C ALA A 741 13.11 49.40 2.91
N SER A 742 12.84 48.34 2.15
CA SER A 742 13.82 47.27 1.88
C SER A 742 13.29 46.31 0.81
N LYS A 743 14.13 46.01 -0.16
CA LYS A 743 13.90 45.08 -1.28
C LYS A 743 14.11 43.63 -0.83
N LYS A 744 13.42 42.72 -1.50
CA LYS A 744 13.91 41.38 -1.86
C LYS A 744 14.15 41.35 -3.36
#